data_AF-A0A1E4YDJ9-F1
#
_entry.id   AF-A0A1E4YDJ9-F1
#
_cell.length_a   1.000
_cell.length_b   1.000
_cell.length_c   1.000
_cell.angle_alpha   90.00
_cell.angle_beta   90.00
_cell.angle_gamma   90.00
#
_symmetry.space_group_name_H-M   'P 1'
#
loop_
_entity.id
_entity.type
_entity.pdbx_description
1 polymer ?
#
loop_
_entity_poly.entity_id
_entity_poly.type
_entity_poly.pdbx_seq_one_letter_code
_entity_poly.pdbx_strand_id
1 'polypeptide(L)'
;MTNSKRRLDVALIFGMAALILLPWYRIEGGFFGLGWLGSFPGDPSTAPGILQIVSHGRWWLAIAAGLLMLGGIARFISSPMSRGALMVLAGALGFAFLSLQGLAITSSGWSWSISETIFGALADGQPAMGTGAITLGIVFVLLFSFGLAERGAMKGDAFVVSAITMLIVLVAIFVFYPVGSMFVGAFQSFDGSFDPSGFMTNIQDSSIWSLSCVIGGDRCGVAWRTLWLAILTAGGSTLLGLCFALVATRTRFPFKKGLRLLTILPIITPPFVVGLALTLLFGRAGVVTQAAASIFGTEPSRWLYGLTGIWIAQVLSFTPISFLVLIGVVEGVSPSMEEASQTLCADRWRTFWRISLPLMKPGLANAFLIGFIESMADFGNPMILGGSHGVLSTEIFFSVVGAQNDPSRAAVLAMILLVFTLSAFLAQRLWLQGKSFATVTGKGDSGVHGALPRAVSIAVHALVIPWTIFTVVVYVMILFGGFVRTWGLDNTLTVEHYVKAFSIGLRDDGRLAWTGVAWNSFWTTMEIALISAPLTAAVGLLTAYLIVRQKFVGRGLFEFALMMSFAIPGTVIGISYIMAFNLPPLEMTGTALILVACFVFRNMPVGVRGGVAAMSQLDKSLDEASLTLRADSLRTIRKVILPLLR
;
A
#
# COMPACT_ATOMS: atom_id res chain seq x y z
N MET A 1 34.81 -26.16 7.67
CA MET A 1 33.34 -26.35 7.64
C MET A 1 32.81 -25.93 6.27
N THR A 2 32.02 -26.77 5.59
CA THR A 2 31.29 -26.36 4.39
C THR A 2 30.37 -25.18 4.73
N ASN A 3 30.27 -24.16 3.86
CA ASN A 3 29.42 -22.97 4.08
C ASN A 3 27.99 -23.32 4.51
N SER A 4 27.46 -24.47 4.08
CA SER A 4 26.13 -24.93 4.46
C SER A 4 25.95 -25.26 5.94
N LYS A 5 26.89 -26.01 6.54
CA LYS A 5 26.88 -26.32 7.97
C LYS A 5 26.96 -25.04 8.82
N ARG A 6 27.79 -24.07 8.41
CA ARG A 6 27.88 -22.77 9.09
C ARG A 6 26.55 -22.00 9.08
N ARG A 7 25.80 -22.01 7.98
CA ARG A 7 24.48 -21.36 7.88
C ARG A 7 23.46 -22.01 8.80
N LEU A 8 23.42 -23.35 8.82
CA LEU A 8 22.57 -24.12 9.72
C LEU A 8 22.88 -23.78 11.19
N ASP A 9 24.15 -23.73 11.55
CA ASP A 9 24.58 -23.44 12.92
C ASP A 9 24.12 -22.07 13.38
N VAL A 10 24.25 -21.06 12.52
CA VAL A 10 23.77 -19.71 12.80
C VAL A 10 22.26 -19.71 13.02
N ALA A 11 21.48 -20.38 12.16
CA ALA A 11 20.03 -20.47 12.32
C ALA A 11 19.63 -21.18 13.62
N LEU A 12 20.31 -22.27 13.99
CA LEU A 12 20.05 -22.99 15.24
C LEU A 12 20.41 -22.16 16.48
N ILE A 13 21.51 -21.40 16.43
CA ILE A 13 21.88 -20.47 17.51
C ILE A 13 20.79 -19.42 17.71
N PHE A 14 20.30 -18.80 16.63
CA PHE A 14 19.19 -17.86 16.72
C PHE A 14 17.90 -18.52 17.23
N GLY A 15 17.61 -19.75 16.84
CA GLY A 15 16.46 -20.50 17.35
C GLY A 15 16.56 -20.80 18.84
N MET A 16 17.74 -21.19 19.33
CA MET A 16 17.98 -21.40 20.76
C MET A 16 17.90 -20.08 21.53
N ALA A 17 18.48 -19.00 21.01
CA ALA A 17 18.38 -17.67 21.60
C ALA A 17 16.92 -17.20 21.69
N ALA A 18 16.10 -17.48 20.68
CA ALA A 18 14.67 -17.15 20.68
C ALA A 18 13.88 -17.88 21.80
N LEU A 19 14.30 -19.10 22.13
CA LEU A 19 13.66 -19.92 23.17
C LEU A 19 14.15 -19.60 24.60
N ILE A 20 15.35 -19.02 24.75
CA ILE A 20 16.03 -18.84 26.05
C ILE A 20 16.15 -17.37 26.46
N LEU A 21 16.40 -16.47 25.51
CA LEU A 21 16.84 -15.09 25.78
C LEU A 21 15.80 -14.03 25.43
N LEU A 22 14.70 -14.40 24.77
CA LEU A 22 13.68 -13.47 24.30
C LEU A 22 12.32 -13.78 24.95
N PRO A 23 11.54 -12.75 25.35
CA PRO A 23 10.16 -12.93 25.78
C PRO A 23 9.35 -13.66 24.71
N TRP A 24 8.66 -14.73 25.10
CA TRP A 24 7.89 -15.54 24.15
C TRP A 24 6.63 -14.81 23.67
N TYR A 25 5.99 -14.06 24.56
CA TYR A 25 4.76 -13.32 24.32
C TYR A 25 5.01 -11.80 24.20
N ARG A 26 4.02 -11.09 23.65
CA ARG A 26 4.07 -9.64 23.44
C ARG A 26 4.17 -8.91 24.79
N ILE A 27 5.05 -7.93 24.84
CA ILE A 27 5.20 -6.99 25.96
C ILE A 27 4.34 -5.75 25.70
N GLU A 28 3.43 -5.41 26.62
CA GLU A 28 2.53 -4.25 26.49
C GLU A 28 3.28 -2.92 26.34
N GLY A 29 4.32 -2.70 27.14
CA GLY A 29 5.19 -1.51 27.06
C GLY A 29 6.14 -1.47 25.86
N GLY A 30 6.06 -2.47 24.97
CA GLY A 30 6.93 -2.60 23.81
C GLY A 30 8.30 -3.23 24.13
N PHE A 31 8.78 -4.05 23.21
CA PHE A 31 10.06 -4.75 23.36
C PHE A 31 11.26 -3.79 23.43
N PHE A 32 11.25 -2.72 22.63
CA PHE A 32 12.34 -1.73 22.57
C PHE A 32 12.34 -0.73 23.73
N GLY A 33 11.27 -0.70 24.53
CA GLY A 33 11.22 0.12 25.76
C GLY A 33 12.08 -0.43 26.90
N LEU A 34 12.59 -1.66 26.77
CA LEU A 34 13.48 -2.35 27.72
C LEU A 34 12.95 -2.50 29.17
N GLY A 35 11.75 -2.01 29.48
CA GLY A 35 11.15 -2.14 30.82
C GLY A 35 10.90 -3.59 31.26
N TRP A 36 10.77 -4.52 30.31
CA TRP A 36 10.64 -5.95 30.58
C TRP A 36 11.89 -6.58 31.21
N LEU A 37 13.07 -5.95 31.12
CA LEU A 37 14.30 -6.47 31.72
C LEU A 37 14.23 -6.55 33.24
N GLY A 38 13.42 -5.71 33.90
CA GLY A 38 13.29 -5.71 35.36
C GLY A 38 12.58 -6.95 35.91
N SER A 39 11.66 -7.53 35.15
CA SER A 39 10.88 -8.72 35.51
C SER A 39 11.35 -10.00 34.81
N PHE A 40 12.30 -9.88 33.87
CA PHE A 40 12.88 -11.00 33.16
C PHE A 40 13.88 -11.77 34.02
N PRO A 41 13.92 -13.11 33.97
CA PRO A 41 13.06 -14.01 33.19
C PRO A 41 11.90 -14.61 33.98
N GLY A 42 11.67 -14.19 35.23
CA GLY A 42 10.84 -14.90 36.20
C GLY A 42 9.34 -14.67 36.09
N ASP A 43 8.91 -13.53 35.54
CA ASP A 43 7.49 -13.21 35.39
C ASP A 43 6.87 -13.91 34.16
N PRO A 44 5.68 -14.55 34.28
CA PRO A 44 4.99 -15.20 33.15
C PRO A 44 4.83 -14.33 31.90
N SER A 45 4.71 -13.02 32.05
CA SER A 45 4.54 -12.08 30.91
C SER A 45 5.84 -11.86 30.12
N THR A 46 7.00 -12.02 30.78
CA THR A 46 8.32 -11.78 30.19
C THR A 46 9.14 -13.04 29.98
N ALA A 47 8.68 -14.17 30.52
CA ALA A 47 9.40 -15.42 30.50
C ALA A 47 9.68 -15.91 29.06
N PRO A 48 10.90 -16.41 28.80
CA PRO A 48 11.29 -16.99 27.51
C PRO A 48 10.61 -18.35 27.29
N GLY A 49 10.59 -18.81 26.03
CA GLY A 49 9.82 -19.99 25.62
C GLY A 49 10.09 -21.26 26.45
N ILE A 50 11.33 -21.52 26.86
CA ILE A 50 11.65 -22.69 27.70
C ILE A 50 11.05 -22.56 29.11
N LEU A 51 11.08 -21.37 29.70
CA LEU A 51 10.45 -21.16 31.00
C LEU A 51 8.92 -21.20 30.89
N GLN A 52 8.34 -20.72 29.79
CA GLN A 52 6.91 -20.92 29.53
C GLN A 52 6.52 -22.40 29.54
N ILE A 53 7.37 -23.28 28.99
CA ILE A 53 7.16 -24.73 29.00
C ILE A 53 7.29 -25.30 30.41
N VAL A 54 8.39 -24.98 31.11
CA VAL A 54 8.78 -25.67 32.35
C VAL A 54 8.11 -25.10 33.59
N SER A 55 7.99 -23.77 33.72
CA SER A 55 7.47 -23.10 34.91
C SER A 55 6.02 -22.62 34.79
N HIS A 56 5.50 -22.43 33.57
CA HIS A 56 4.15 -21.88 33.37
C HIS A 56 3.18 -22.83 32.65
N GLY A 57 3.53 -24.11 32.52
CA GLY A 57 2.62 -25.15 32.05
C GLY A 57 2.20 -25.07 30.58
N ARG A 58 2.86 -24.24 29.76
CA ARG A 58 2.55 -24.05 28.32
C ARG A 58 3.19 -25.16 27.48
N TRP A 59 2.81 -26.41 27.74
CA TRP A 59 3.46 -27.62 27.21
C TRP A 59 3.42 -27.72 25.68
N TRP A 60 2.42 -27.12 25.01
CA TRP A 60 2.34 -27.14 23.54
C TRP A 60 3.56 -26.48 22.87
N LEU A 61 4.21 -25.53 23.53
CA LEU A 61 5.44 -24.91 23.04
C LEU A 61 6.62 -25.90 22.96
N ALA A 62 6.55 -27.03 23.67
CA ALA A 62 7.54 -28.11 23.57
C ALA A 62 7.57 -28.73 22.17
N ILE A 63 6.47 -28.68 21.41
CA ILE A 63 6.43 -29.13 20.01
C ILE A 63 7.32 -28.23 19.15
N ALA A 64 7.26 -26.90 19.32
CA ALA A 64 8.14 -25.97 18.61
C ALA A 64 9.61 -26.19 18.98
N ALA A 65 9.92 -26.37 20.26
CA ALA A 65 11.27 -26.71 20.69
C ALA A 65 11.75 -28.06 20.11
N GLY A 66 10.88 -29.07 20.07
CA GLY A 66 11.14 -30.38 19.47
C GLY A 66 11.43 -30.31 17.97
N LEU A 67 10.69 -29.50 17.23
CA LEU A 67 10.91 -29.27 15.80
C LEU A 67 12.23 -28.55 15.53
N LEU A 68 12.64 -27.62 16.40
CA LEU A 68 13.97 -27.02 16.34
C LEU A 68 15.08 -28.06 16.61
N MET A 69 14.90 -28.93 17.60
CA MET A 69 15.83 -30.03 17.89
C MET A 69 15.94 -31.00 16.70
N LEU A 70 14.83 -31.30 16.03
CA LEU A 70 14.81 -32.11 14.82
C LEU A 70 15.61 -31.45 13.67
N GLY A 71 15.54 -30.12 13.54
CA GLY A 71 16.44 -29.35 12.68
C GLY A 71 17.91 -29.44 13.11
N GLY A 72 18.17 -29.52 14.41
CA GLY A 72 19.51 -29.73 14.99
C GLY A 72 20.12 -31.09 14.61
N ILE A 73 19.31 -32.15 14.56
CA ILE A 73 19.76 -33.50 14.13
C ILE A 73 20.34 -33.45 12.70
N ALA A 74 19.83 -32.56 11.85
CA ALA A 74 20.31 -32.39 10.47
C ALA A 74 21.82 -32.07 10.41
N ARG A 75 22.40 -31.47 11.46
CA ARG A 75 23.84 -31.20 11.56
C ARG A 75 24.69 -32.47 11.46
N PHE A 76 24.22 -33.58 12.01
CA PHE A 76 24.95 -34.85 12.08
C PHE A 76 24.79 -35.70 10.82
N ILE A 77 23.94 -35.28 9.87
CA ILE A 77 23.71 -36.00 8.62
C ILE A 77 24.77 -35.62 7.58
N SER A 78 25.50 -36.63 7.10
CA SER A 78 26.54 -36.48 6.09
C SER A 78 25.98 -36.19 4.69
N SER A 79 24.92 -36.90 4.29
CA SER A 79 24.27 -36.76 2.98
C SER A 79 23.56 -35.40 2.85
N PRO A 80 23.94 -34.54 1.88
CA PRO A 80 23.28 -33.25 1.67
C PRO A 80 21.79 -33.37 1.34
N MET A 81 21.41 -34.40 0.60
CA MET A 81 20.01 -34.59 0.18
C MET A 81 19.13 -34.97 1.38
N SER A 82 19.60 -35.88 2.23
CA SER A 82 18.89 -36.29 3.45
C SER A 82 18.87 -35.18 4.50
N ARG A 83 19.99 -34.44 4.65
CA ARG A 83 20.08 -33.28 5.53
C ARG A 83 19.09 -32.19 5.11
N GLY A 84 19.07 -31.85 3.82
CA GLY A 84 18.15 -30.88 3.27
C GLY A 84 16.68 -31.29 3.42
N ALA A 85 16.36 -32.57 3.25
CA ALA A 85 15.00 -33.08 3.48
C ALA A 85 14.54 -32.91 4.93
N LEU A 86 15.41 -33.24 5.89
CA LEU A 86 15.11 -33.07 7.32
C LEU A 86 14.93 -31.59 7.70
N MET A 87 15.76 -30.70 7.15
CA MET A 87 15.65 -29.26 7.36
C MET A 87 14.35 -28.68 6.77
N VAL A 88 13.96 -29.12 5.57
CA VAL A 88 12.67 -28.76 4.95
C VAL A 88 11.51 -29.22 5.82
N LEU A 89 11.57 -30.46 6.32
CA LEU A 89 10.53 -31.01 7.20
C LEU A 89 10.42 -30.24 8.51
N ALA A 90 11.54 -30.04 9.22
CA ALA A 90 11.60 -29.27 10.46
C ALA A 90 11.11 -27.83 10.28
N GLY A 91 11.56 -27.16 9.22
CA GLY A 91 11.19 -25.79 8.91
C GLY A 91 9.71 -25.64 8.54
N ALA A 92 9.20 -26.51 7.65
CA ALA A 92 7.81 -26.47 7.23
C ALA A 92 6.85 -26.79 8.39
N LEU A 93 7.11 -27.88 9.12
CA LEU A 93 6.28 -28.26 10.26
C LEU A 93 6.38 -27.24 11.40
N GLY A 94 7.57 -26.70 11.66
CA GLY A 94 7.77 -25.70 12.71
C GLY A 94 7.02 -24.40 12.44
N PHE A 95 7.12 -23.88 11.22
CA PHE A 95 6.41 -22.67 10.81
C PHE A 95 4.89 -22.89 10.77
N ALA A 96 4.43 -24.03 10.22
CA ALA A 96 3.02 -24.39 10.19
C ALA A 96 2.47 -24.56 11.60
N PHE A 97 3.21 -25.22 12.51
CA PHE A 97 2.82 -25.38 13.91
C PHE A 97 2.67 -24.03 14.59
N LEU A 98 3.66 -23.14 14.53
CA LEU A 98 3.54 -21.80 15.15
C LEU A 98 2.37 -21.01 14.56
N SER A 99 2.16 -21.07 13.25
CA SER A 99 1.05 -20.37 12.61
C SER A 99 -0.32 -20.90 13.08
N LEU A 100 -0.49 -22.23 13.07
CA LEU A 100 -1.74 -22.88 13.50
C LEU A 100 -1.98 -22.70 14.99
N GLN A 101 -0.96 -22.90 15.81
CA GLN A 101 -1.02 -22.73 17.26
C GLN A 101 -1.35 -21.28 17.65
N GLY A 102 -0.80 -20.32 16.92
CA GLY A 102 -1.12 -18.91 17.07
C GLY A 102 -2.57 -18.55 16.74
N LEU A 103 -3.13 -19.14 15.68
CA LEU A 103 -4.52 -18.92 15.26
C LEU A 103 -5.52 -19.73 16.11
N ALA A 104 -5.10 -20.88 16.63
CA ALA A 104 -5.95 -21.79 17.38
C ALA A 104 -6.17 -21.36 18.83
N ILE A 105 -5.20 -20.67 19.46
CA ILE A 105 -5.28 -20.27 20.86
C ILE A 105 -5.32 -18.73 20.93
N THR A 106 -6.42 -18.20 21.44
CA THR A 106 -6.66 -16.78 21.71
C THR A 106 -6.40 -16.45 23.18
N SER A 107 -6.58 -15.19 23.57
CA SER A 107 -6.47 -14.75 24.96
C SER A 107 -7.52 -15.38 25.89
N SER A 108 -8.67 -15.80 25.37
CA SER A 108 -9.77 -16.42 26.11
C SER A 108 -9.83 -17.94 26.02
N GLY A 109 -8.89 -18.58 25.29
CA GLY A 109 -8.86 -20.04 25.10
C GLY A 109 -8.87 -20.42 23.61
N TRP A 110 -9.48 -21.57 23.26
CA TRP A 110 -9.51 -22.06 21.88
C TRP A 110 -10.37 -21.17 20.97
N SER A 111 -9.88 -20.86 19.77
CA SER A 111 -10.65 -20.17 18.73
C SER A 111 -11.62 -21.11 18.00
N TRP A 112 -11.28 -22.41 17.94
CA TRP A 112 -12.06 -23.41 17.21
C TRP A 112 -12.62 -24.46 18.16
N SER A 113 -13.92 -24.74 18.04
CA SER A 113 -14.63 -25.75 18.86
C SER A 113 -14.03 -27.15 18.74
N ILE A 114 -13.46 -27.49 17.58
CA ILE A 114 -12.79 -28.78 17.37
C ILE A 114 -11.54 -28.93 18.26
N SER A 115 -10.81 -27.84 18.49
CA SER A 115 -9.62 -27.87 19.33
C SER A 115 -9.99 -28.08 20.79
N GLU A 116 -11.05 -27.42 21.26
CA GLU A 116 -11.60 -27.65 22.59
C GLU A 116 -12.12 -29.07 22.77
N THR A 117 -12.75 -29.64 21.74
CA THR A 117 -13.27 -31.02 21.79
C THR A 117 -12.13 -32.05 21.85
N ILE A 118 -11.02 -31.82 21.14
CA ILE A 118 -9.89 -32.76 21.07
C ILE A 118 -8.98 -32.62 22.30
N PHE A 119 -8.71 -31.40 22.76
CA PHE A 119 -7.69 -31.12 23.77
C PHE A 119 -8.26 -30.70 25.13
N GLY A 120 -9.58 -30.55 25.26
CA GLY A 120 -10.25 -30.03 26.45
C GLY A 120 -10.24 -28.50 26.52
N ALA A 121 -11.02 -27.94 27.46
CA ALA A 121 -11.08 -26.50 27.69
C ALA A 121 -9.74 -25.96 28.20
N LEU A 122 -9.27 -24.87 27.61
CA LEU A 122 -8.04 -24.19 28.03
C LEU A 122 -8.41 -23.06 28.99
N ALA A 123 -8.15 -23.25 30.28
CA ALA A 123 -8.53 -22.28 31.32
C ALA A 123 -7.84 -20.92 31.16
N ASP A 124 -6.56 -20.93 30.76
CA ASP A 124 -5.80 -19.74 30.43
C ASP A 124 -5.45 -19.74 28.94
N GLY A 125 -6.02 -18.81 28.17
CA GLY A 125 -5.61 -18.55 26.79
C GLY A 125 -4.14 -18.13 26.68
N GLN A 126 -3.70 -17.75 25.48
CA GLN A 126 -2.36 -17.22 25.27
C GLN A 126 -2.39 -15.74 24.88
N PRO A 127 -1.43 -14.93 25.38
CA PRO A 127 -1.20 -13.60 24.82
C PRO A 127 -0.66 -13.68 23.39
N ALA A 128 -0.67 -12.54 22.68
CA ALA A 128 -0.08 -12.45 21.36
C ALA A 128 1.41 -12.84 21.35
N MET A 129 1.86 -13.37 20.21
CA MET A 129 3.24 -13.80 20.01
C MET A 129 4.21 -12.62 20.12
N GLY A 130 5.27 -12.81 20.92
CA GLY A 130 6.32 -11.85 21.15
C GLY A 130 7.54 -12.04 20.24
N THR A 131 8.64 -11.39 20.61
CA THR A 131 9.88 -11.42 19.83
C THR A 131 10.52 -12.81 19.77
N GLY A 132 10.39 -13.62 20.83
CA GLY A 132 10.86 -15.00 20.84
C GLY A 132 10.14 -15.87 19.80
N ALA A 133 8.80 -15.87 19.81
CA ALA A 133 8.00 -16.62 18.85
C ALA A 133 8.23 -16.16 17.40
N ILE A 134 8.27 -14.85 17.15
CA ILE A 134 8.54 -14.29 15.81
C ILE A 134 9.93 -14.69 15.31
N THR A 135 10.95 -14.59 16.16
CA THR A 135 12.33 -14.97 15.80
C THR A 135 12.43 -16.45 15.48
N LEU A 136 11.76 -17.30 16.26
CA LEU A 136 11.72 -18.74 15.98
C LEU A 136 10.98 -19.06 14.67
N GLY A 137 9.90 -18.35 14.38
CA GLY A 137 9.20 -18.44 13.08
C GLY A 137 10.13 -18.12 11.91
N ILE A 138 10.92 -17.06 12.00
CA ILE A 138 11.94 -16.70 11.00
C ILE A 138 12.97 -17.83 10.85
N VAL A 139 13.43 -18.41 11.96
CA VAL A 139 14.39 -19.53 11.94
C VAL A 139 13.80 -20.74 11.22
N PHE A 140 12.53 -21.09 11.44
CA PHE A 140 11.88 -22.18 10.71
C PHE A 140 11.79 -21.91 9.21
N VAL A 141 11.48 -20.68 8.79
CA VAL A 141 11.51 -20.28 7.38
C VAL A 141 12.91 -20.41 6.78
N LEU A 142 13.96 -20.05 7.54
CA LEU A 142 15.35 -20.21 7.13
C LEU A 142 15.78 -21.69 7.06
N LEU A 143 15.35 -22.54 8.00
CA LEU A 143 15.60 -23.98 7.93
C LEU A 143 14.95 -24.58 6.67
N PHE A 144 13.72 -24.19 6.37
CA PHE A 144 13.03 -24.58 5.15
C PHE A 144 13.78 -24.15 3.90
N SER A 145 14.20 -22.88 3.81
CA SER A 145 14.89 -22.34 2.65
C SER A 145 16.28 -22.94 2.45
N PHE A 146 17.05 -23.10 3.53
CA PHE A 146 18.37 -23.73 3.49
C PHE A 146 18.27 -25.20 3.10
N GLY A 147 17.26 -25.92 3.61
CA GLY A 147 17.02 -27.31 3.23
C GLY A 147 16.68 -27.46 1.75
N LEU A 148 15.88 -26.54 1.20
CA LEU A 148 15.53 -26.51 -0.22
C LEU A 148 16.74 -26.19 -1.11
N ALA A 149 17.61 -25.27 -0.67
CA ALA A 149 18.87 -24.99 -1.35
C ALA A 149 19.83 -26.20 -1.33
N GLU A 150 19.94 -26.94 -0.22
CA GLU A 150 20.76 -28.17 -0.18
C GLU A 150 20.25 -29.28 -1.11
N ARG A 151 18.95 -29.28 -1.41
CA ARG A 151 18.33 -30.20 -2.39
C ARG A 151 18.49 -29.74 -3.85
N GLY A 152 19.23 -28.66 -4.09
CA GLY A 152 19.58 -28.19 -5.44
C GLY A 152 18.65 -27.11 -6.02
N ALA A 153 17.67 -26.61 -5.25
CA ALA A 153 16.84 -25.50 -5.72
C ALA A 153 17.69 -24.25 -5.99
N MET A 154 17.38 -23.52 -7.07
CA MET A 154 18.12 -22.34 -7.50
C MET A 154 19.65 -22.56 -7.58
N LYS A 155 20.07 -23.72 -8.11
CA LYS A 155 21.48 -24.13 -8.20
C LYS A 155 22.20 -24.18 -6.83
N GLY A 156 21.44 -24.34 -5.74
CA GLY A 156 21.97 -24.40 -4.37
C GLY A 156 22.25 -23.04 -3.72
N ASP A 157 21.77 -21.94 -4.30
CA ASP A 157 21.93 -20.60 -3.74
C ASP A 157 20.97 -20.35 -2.57
N ALA A 158 21.47 -20.53 -1.35
CA ALA A 158 20.66 -20.35 -0.16
C ALA A 158 20.22 -18.90 0.07
N PHE A 159 20.95 -17.89 -0.42
CA PHE A 159 20.52 -16.50 -0.28
C PHE A 159 19.28 -16.24 -1.13
N VAL A 160 19.32 -16.63 -2.41
CA VAL A 160 18.19 -16.47 -3.33
C VAL A 160 16.97 -17.24 -2.85
N VAL A 161 17.15 -18.51 -2.44
CA VAL A 161 16.03 -19.31 -1.93
C VAL A 161 15.44 -18.69 -0.65
N SER A 162 16.27 -18.24 0.28
CA SER A 162 15.80 -17.59 1.52
C SER A 162 15.09 -16.28 1.26
N ALA A 163 15.57 -15.47 0.32
CA ALA A 163 14.92 -14.23 -0.06
C ALA A 163 13.53 -14.49 -0.65
N ILE A 164 13.40 -15.47 -1.56
CA ILE A 164 12.11 -15.85 -2.15
C ILE A 164 11.15 -16.35 -1.06
N THR A 165 11.57 -17.30 -0.22
CA THR A 165 10.70 -17.87 0.82
C THR A 165 10.29 -16.83 1.85
N MET A 166 11.20 -15.96 2.27
CA MET A 166 10.90 -14.89 3.23
C MET A 166 9.92 -13.88 2.66
N LEU A 167 10.10 -13.47 1.39
CA LEU A 167 9.15 -12.56 0.74
C LEU A 167 7.78 -13.19 0.57
N ILE A 168 7.69 -14.48 0.21
CA ILE A 168 6.41 -15.20 0.14
C ILE A 168 5.72 -15.19 1.50
N VAL A 169 6.44 -15.50 2.58
CA VAL A 169 5.89 -15.51 3.95
C VAL A 169 5.45 -14.11 4.37
N LEU A 170 6.27 -13.08 4.13
CA LEU A 170 5.93 -11.70 4.45
C LEU A 170 4.70 -11.20 3.69
N VAL A 171 4.62 -11.48 2.38
CA VAL A 171 3.45 -11.13 1.57
C VAL A 171 2.22 -11.91 2.02
N ALA A 172 2.36 -13.19 2.38
CA ALA A 172 1.27 -13.97 2.95
C ALA A 172 0.75 -13.35 4.26
N ILE A 173 1.64 -12.98 5.18
CA ILE A 173 1.28 -12.42 6.49
C ILE A 173 0.73 -10.99 6.39
N PHE A 174 1.29 -10.14 5.54
CA PHE A 174 0.96 -8.70 5.52
C PHE A 174 0.06 -8.27 4.36
N VAL A 175 -0.16 -9.11 3.36
CA VAL A 175 -1.09 -8.80 2.26
C VAL A 175 -2.28 -9.76 2.29
N PHE A 176 -2.01 -11.06 2.22
CA PHE A 176 -3.10 -12.04 2.06
C PHE A 176 -3.83 -12.36 3.36
N TYR A 177 -3.15 -12.45 4.49
CA TYR A 177 -3.78 -12.72 5.78
C TYR A 177 -4.73 -11.59 6.24
N PRO A 178 -4.39 -10.29 6.10
CA PRO A 178 -5.32 -9.20 6.33
C PRO A 178 -6.57 -9.29 5.47
N VAL A 179 -6.39 -9.45 4.17
CA VAL A 179 -7.49 -9.60 3.21
C VAL A 179 -8.36 -10.81 3.57
N GLY A 180 -7.75 -11.95 3.87
CA GLY A 180 -8.44 -13.16 4.30
C GLY A 180 -9.22 -12.97 5.61
N SER A 181 -8.62 -12.29 6.60
CA SER A 181 -9.27 -11.97 7.87
C SER A 181 -10.47 -11.05 7.68
N MET A 182 -10.38 -10.10 6.75
CA MET A 182 -11.53 -9.27 6.36
C MET A 182 -12.64 -10.10 5.72
N PHE A 183 -12.32 -11.04 4.82
CA PHE A 183 -13.30 -11.96 4.25
C PHE A 183 -13.98 -12.81 5.32
N VAL A 184 -13.22 -13.36 6.28
CA VAL A 184 -13.76 -14.14 7.41
C VAL A 184 -14.63 -13.27 8.30
N GLY A 185 -14.17 -12.06 8.64
CA GLY A 185 -14.89 -11.11 9.49
C GLY A 185 -16.23 -10.65 8.91
N ALA A 186 -16.44 -10.77 7.60
CA ALA A 186 -17.76 -10.52 7.01
C ALA A 186 -18.82 -11.55 7.44
N PHE A 187 -18.39 -12.78 7.75
CA PHE A 187 -19.24 -13.89 8.20
C PHE A 187 -19.12 -14.14 9.71
N GLN A 188 -18.54 -13.20 10.47
CA GLN A 188 -18.44 -13.32 11.92
C GLN A 188 -19.32 -12.28 12.62
N SER A 189 -19.88 -12.68 13.76
CA SER A 189 -20.50 -11.76 14.71
C SER A 189 -19.43 -11.05 15.56
N PHE A 190 -19.86 -10.11 16.40
CA PHE A 190 -18.97 -9.33 17.26
C PHE A 190 -18.18 -10.19 18.27
N ASP A 191 -18.74 -11.32 18.68
CA ASP A 191 -18.09 -12.31 19.56
C ASP A 191 -17.13 -13.26 18.82
N GLY A 192 -16.97 -13.09 17.50
CA GLY A 192 -16.12 -13.92 16.64
C GLY A 192 -16.77 -15.23 16.21
N SER A 193 -18.01 -15.51 16.64
CA SER A 193 -18.77 -16.67 16.18
C SER A 193 -19.10 -16.56 14.70
N PHE A 194 -19.14 -17.70 14.00
CA PHE A 194 -19.52 -17.73 12.59
C PHE A 194 -21.04 -17.50 12.47
N ASP A 195 -21.41 -16.36 11.88
CA ASP A 195 -22.79 -15.97 11.60
C ASP A 195 -22.92 -15.44 10.16
N PRO A 196 -23.42 -16.26 9.22
CA PRO A 196 -23.60 -15.85 7.83
C PRO A 196 -24.79 -14.91 7.62
N SER A 197 -25.67 -14.74 8.63
CA SER A 197 -26.87 -13.90 8.50
C SER A 197 -26.51 -12.42 8.39
N GLY A 198 -25.46 -11.97 9.09
CA GLY A 198 -24.92 -10.62 9.01
C GLY A 198 -24.43 -10.29 7.59
N PHE A 199 -23.67 -11.20 6.97
CA PHE A 199 -23.25 -11.05 5.57
C PHE A 199 -24.45 -10.91 4.62
N MET A 200 -25.45 -11.79 4.73
CA MET A 200 -26.61 -11.78 3.83
C MET A 200 -27.43 -10.49 3.98
N THR A 201 -27.64 -10.04 5.21
CA THR A 201 -28.36 -8.79 5.50
C THR A 201 -27.62 -7.58 4.95
N ASN A 202 -26.30 -7.53 5.18
CA ASN A 202 -25.47 -6.42 4.75
C ASN A 202 -25.30 -6.38 3.23
N ILE A 203 -25.09 -7.51 2.55
CA ILE A 203 -24.89 -7.52 1.09
C ILE A 203 -26.18 -7.19 0.32
N GLN A 204 -27.36 -7.46 0.90
CA GLN A 204 -28.65 -7.14 0.29
C GLN A 204 -29.19 -5.77 0.70
N ASP A 205 -28.46 -5.02 1.54
CA ASP A 205 -28.90 -3.71 2.03
C ASP A 205 -29.15 -2.75 0.85
N SER A 206 -30.39 -2.25 0.78
CA SER A 206 -30.83 -1.30 -0.24
C SER A 206 -29.99 -0.02 -0.26
N SER A 207 -29.40 0.39 0.87
CA SER A 207 -28.51 1.56 0.95
C SER A 207 -27.21 1.39 0.13
N ILE A 208 -26.82 0.15 -0.18
CA ILE A 208 -25.64 -0.18 -0.98
C ILE A 208 -25.98 -0.18 -2.47
N TRP A 209 -27.08 -0.85 -2.87
CA TRP A 209 -27.37 -1.17 -4.28
C TRP A 209 -28.53 -0.40 -4.91
N SER A 210 -29.31 0.37 -4.14
CA SER A 210 -30.48 1.10 -4.65
C SER A 210 -30.15 1.95 -5.88
N LEU A 211 -30.99 1.87 -6.91
CA LEU A 211 -30.94 2.73 -8.11
C LEU A 211 -32.02 3.81 -8.08
N SER A 212 -32.55 4.12 -6.90
CA SER A 212 -33.69 5.04 -6.75
C SER A 212 -33.43 6.41 -7.38
N CYS A 213 -32.18 6.90 -7.44
CA CYS A 213 -31.89 8.18 -8.09
C CYS A 213 -32.17 8.23 -9.60
N VAL A 214 -32.22 7.09 -10.28
CA VAL A 214 -32.54 7.03 -11.72
C VAL A 214 -34.06 7.06 -11.93
N ILE A 215 -34.83 6.59 -10.95
CA ILE A 215 -36.29 6.41 -11.04
C ILE A 215 -37.03 7.56 -10.30
N GLY A 216 -36.31 8.61 -9.88
CA GLY A 216 -36.87 9.82 -9.26
C GLY A 216 -36.84 9.85 -7.73
N GLY A 217 -36.16 8.91 -7.07
CA GLY A 217 -35.86 8.97 -5.64
C GLY A 217 -34.63 9.83 -5.29
N ASP A 218 -34.46 10.15 -4.02
CA ASP A 218 -33.47 11.15 -3.58
C ASP A 218 -32.00 10.73 -3.75
N ARG A 219 -31.67 9.43 -3.75
CA ARG A 219 -30.27 8.96 -3.78
C ARG A 219 -30.08 7.54 -4.32
N CYS A 220 -28.99 7.33 -5.05
CA CYS A 220 -28.49 6.02 -5.41
C CYS A 220 -27.63 5.44 -4.29
N GLY A 221 -27.54 4.11 -4.24
CA GLY A 221 -26.78 3.38 -3.24
C GLY A 221 -25.27 3.68 -3.29
N VAL A 222 -24.61 3.46 -2.16
CA VAL A 222 -23.20 3.81 -1.94
C VAL A 222 -22.29 3.16 -2.99
N ALA A 223 -22.57 1.92 -3.40
CA ALA A 223 -21.75 1.20 -4.39
C ALA A 223 -21.75 1.92 -5.75
N TRP A 224 -22.93 2.31 -6.24
CA TRP A 224 -23.06 3.01 -7.52
C TRP A 224 -22.48 4.42 -7.46
N ARG A 225 -22.71 5.15 -6.38
CA ARG A 225 -22.12 6.48 -6.19
C ARG A 225 -20.59 6.43 -6.26
N THR A 226 -19.99 5.45 -5.58
CA THR A 226 -18.53 5.27 -5.58
C THR A 226 -18.02 4.86 -6.97
N LEU A 227 -18.68 3.92 -7.64
CA LEU A 227 -18.28 3.47 -8.98
C LEU A 227 -18.36 4.60 -10.01
N TRP A 228 -19.46 5.35 -10.05
CA TRP A 228 -19.63 6.48 -10.95
C TRP A 228 -18.59 7.57 -10.70
N LEU A 229 -18.39 7.92 -9.43
CA LEU A 229 -17.36 8.87 -9.05
C LEU A 229 -15.97 8.41 -9.54
N ALA A 230 -15.61 7.15 -9.32
CA ALA A 230 -14.32 6.61 -9.75
C ALA A 230 -14.12 6.64 -11.26
N ILE A 231 -15.15 6.31 -12.05
CA ILE A 231 -15.10 6.38 -13.52
C ILE A 231 -14.94 7.84 -13.98
N LEU A 232 -15.71 8.76 -13.43
CA LEU A 232 -15.68 10.18 -13.79
C LEU A 232 -14.36 10.84 -13.37
N THR A 233 -13.85 10.52 -12.19
CA THR A 233 -12.57 11.02 -11.69
C THR A 233 -11.42 10.47 -12.54
N ALA A 234 -11.38 9.15 -12.78
CA ALA A 234 -10.35 8.53 -13.60
C ALA A 234 -10.33 9.05 -15.03
N GLY A 235 -11.52 9.22 -15.63
CA GLY A 235 -11.68 9.81 -16.96
C GLY A 235 -11.21 11.26 -16.99
N GLY A 236 -11.67 12.07 -16.03
CA GLY A 236 -11.34 13.49 -15.91
C GLY A 236 -9.84 13.73 -15.68
N SER A 237 -9.24 13.01 -14.72
CA SER A 237 -7.81 13.13 -14.40
C SER A 237 -6.92 12.64 -15.55
N THR A 238 -7.31 11.57 -16.25
CA THR A 238 -6.58 11.06 -17.42
C THR A 238 -6.67 12.01 -18.60
N LEU A 239 -7.85 12.57 -18.87
CA LEU A 239 -8.05 13.55 -19.93
C LEU A 239 -7.23 14.82 -19.65
N LEU A 240 -7.32 15.38 -18.45
CA LEU A 240 -6.53 16.54 -18.07
C LEU A 240 -5.04 16.22 -18.06
N GLY A 241 -4.62 15.08 -17.50
CA GLY A 241 -3.22 14.64 -17.49
C GLY A 241 -2.64 14.52 -18.90
N LEU A 242 -3.40 13.97 -19.86
CA LEU A 242 -3.03 13.93 -21.27
C LEU A 242 -2.89 15.33 -21.84
N CYS A 243 -3.85 16.21 -21.56
CA CYS A 243 -3.82 17.60 -22.00
C CYS A 243 -2.58 18.35 -21.48
N PHE A 244 -2.25 18.22 -20.20
CA PHE A 244 -1.02 18.77 -19.61
C PHE A 244 0.24 18.18 -20.26
N ALA A 245 0.27 16.86 -20.49
CA ALA A 245 1.39 16.19 -21.14
C ALA A 245 1.60 16.69 -22.58
N LEU A 246 0.52 16.82 -23.36
CA LEU A 246 0.53 17.32 -24.73
C LEU A 246 0.98 18.79 -24.79
N VAL A 247 0.54 19.66 -23.88
CA VAL A 247 1.03 21.05 -23.80
C VAL A 247 2.52 21.09 -23.47
N ALA A 248 2.96 20.33 -22.46
CA ALA A 248 4.35 20.32 -22.03
C ALA A 248 5.31 19.85 -23.14
N THR A 249 4.92 18.81 -23.89
CA THR A 249 5.80 18.08 -24.81
C THR A 249 5.61 18.46 -26.28
N ARG A 250 4.38 18.68 -26.73
CA ARG A 250 4.03 18.86 -28.16
C ARG A 250 3.65 20.29 -28.56
N THR A 251 3.70 21.25 -27.63
CA THR A 251 3.39 22.67 -27.92
C THR A 251 4.53 23.63 -27.54
N ARG A 252 4.46 24.86 -28.07
CA ARG A 252 5.41 25.96 -27.78
C ARG A 252 5.02 26.75 -26.53
N PHE A 253 4.64 26.07 -25.45
CA PHE A 253 4.28 26.75 -24.20
C PHE A 253 5.52 27.36 -23.53
N PRO A 254 5.53 28.66 -23.15
CA PRO A 254 6.73 29.35 -22.67
C PRO A 254 7.15 28.93 -21.26
N PHE A 255 6.23 28.51 -20.39
CA PHE A 255 6.50 28.26 -18.96
C PHE A 255 6.46 26.76 -18.58
N LYS A 256 7.18 25.92 -19.33
CA LYS A 256 7.17 24.46 -19.15
C LYS A 256 7.62 24.00 -17.76
N LYS A 257 8.63 24.66 -17.17
CA LYS A 257 9.14 24.34 -15.83
C LYS A 257 8.09 24.56 -14.76
N GLY A 258 7.38 25.70 -14.81
CA GLY A 258 6.33 25.98 -13.82
C GLY A 258 5.10 25.11 -13.99
N LEU A 259 4.75 24.73 -15.23
CA LEU A 259 3.69 23.73 -15.46
C LEU A 259 4.01 22.41 -14.75
N ARG A 260 5.25 21.92 -14.86
CA ARG A 260 5.72 20.72 -14.17
C ARG A 260 5.69 20.88 -12.64
N LEU A 261 6.08 22.04 -12.11
CA LEU A 261 6.01 22.32 -10.66
C LEU A 261 4.57 22.35 -10.14
N LEU A 262 3.66 23.02 -10.84
CA LEU A 262 2.24 23.10 -10.48
C LEU A 262 1.58 21.72 -10.46
N THR A 263 1.98 20.84 -11.37
CA THR A 263 1.49 19.46 -11.34
C THR A 263 2.06 18.65 -10.19
N ILE A 264 3.21 18.97 -9.59
CA ILE A 264 3.76 18.18 -8.47
C ILE A 264 3.10 18.55 -7.14
N LEU A 265 2.61 19.79 -7.01
CA LEU A 265 2.11 20.33 -5.75
C LEU A 265 0.96 19.51 -5.12
N PRO A 266 -0.05 19.01 -5.88
CA PRO A 266 -1.12 18.19 -5.32
C PRO A 266 -0.73 16.77 -4.93
N ILE A 267 0.44 16.28 -5.37
CA ILE A 267 0.97 15.00 -4.89
C ILE A 267 1.52 15.14 -3.47
N ILE A 268 2.11 16.30 -3.17
CA ILE A 268 2.70 16.58 -1.85
C ILE A 268 1.61 16.97 -0.84
N THR A 269 0.52 17.57 -1.33
CA THR A 269 -0.55 18.08 -0.49
C THR A 269 -1.51 16.95 -0.10
N PRO A 270 -1.85 16.77 1.19
CA PRO A 270 -2.84 15.79 1.59
C PRO A 270 -4.19 16.04 0.88
N PRO A 271 -4.90 15.00 0.40
CA PRO A 271 -6.12 15.17 -0.39
C PRO A 271 -7.17 16.05 0.29
N PHE A 272 -7.43 15.86 1.59
CA PHE A 272 -8.44 16.61 2.32
C PHE A 272 -8.19 18.13 2.34
N VAL A 273 -6.93 18.59 2.21
CA VAL A 273 -6.59 20.02 2.18
C VAL A 273 -7.19 20.67 0.93
N VAL A 274 -7.21 19.95 -0.20
CA VAL A 274 -7.89 20.42 -1.42
C VAL A 274 -9.39 20.52 -1.18
N GLY A 275 -10.00 19.52 -0.54
CA GLY A 275 -11.42 19.57 -0.17
C GLY A 275 -11.78 20.75 0.75
N LEU A 276 -10.93 21.04 1.73
CA LEU A 276 -11.06 22.22 2.59
C LEU A 276 -10.94 23.51 1.78
N ALA A 277 -9.93 23.63 0.92
CA ALA A 277 -9.74 24.81 0.09
C ALA A 277 -10.94 25.09 -0.84
N LEU A 278 -11.50 24.04 -1.45
CA LEU A 278 -12.73 24.14 -2.23
C LEU A 278 -13.91 24.56 -1.36
N THR A 279 -14.00 24.09 -0.12
CA THR A 279 -15.02 24.55 0.84
C THR A 279 -14.88 26.04 1.15
N LEU A 280 -13.64 26.55 1.29
CA LEU A 280 -13.38 27.98 1.52
C LEU A 280 -13.71 28.85 0.30
N LEU A 281 -13.59 28.31 -0.92
CA LEU A 281 -13.91 29.01 -2.16
C LEU A 281 -15.40 28.93 -2.53
N PHE A 282 -15.97 27.72 -2.52
CA PHE A 282 -17.27 27.40 -3.10
C PHE A 282 -18.28 26.80 -2.12
N GLY A 283 -17.90 26.62 -0.84
CA GLY A 283 -18.84 26.23 0.20
C GLY A 283 -19.94 27.29 0.40
N ARG A 284 -20.91 27.01 1.28
CA ARG A 284 -22.03 27.94 1.53
C ARG A 284 -21.56 29.33 1.99
N ALA A 285 -20.51 29.36 2.81
CA ALA A 285 -19.84 30.60 3.26
C ALA A 285 -18.57 30.91 2.45
N GLY A 286 -18.40 30.27 1.29
CA GLY A 286 -17.20 30.42 0.46
C GLY A 286 -17.17 31.77 -0.27
N VAL A 287 -15.96 32.27 -0.54
CA VAL A 287 -15.75 33.61 -1.13
C VAL A 287 -16.46 33.75 -2.48
N VAL A 288 -16.36 32.73 -3.34
CA VAL A 288 -16.97 32.76 -4.68
C VAL A 288 -18.49 32.62 -4.60
N THR A 289 -18.98 31.71 -3.74
CA THR A 289 -20.42 31.50 -3.58
C THR A 289 -21.11 32.73 -2.99
N GLN A 290 -20.49 33.40 -2.00
CA GLN A 290 -21.02 34.63 -1.42
C GLN A 290 -20.95 35.81 -2.39
N ALA A 291 -19.84 35.95 -3.14
CA ALA A 291 -19.74 36.96 -4.19
C ALA A 291 -20.83 36.76 -5.26
N ALA A 292 -21.01 35.53 -5.75
CA ALA A 292 -22.06 35.21 -6.71
C ALA A 292 -23.47 35.49 -6.15
N ALA A 293 -23.75 35.08 -4.91
CA ALA A 293 -25.01 35.35 -4.23
C ALA A 293 -25.31 36.86 -4.14
N SER A 294 -24.30 37.67 -3.80
CA SER A 294 -24.43 39.13 -3.72
C SER A 294 -24.67 39.81 -5.07
N ILE A 295 -24.05 39.29 -6.14
CA ILE A 295 -24.17 39.85 -7.49
C ILE A 295 -25.51 39.46 -8.12
N PHE A 296 -25.93 38.21 -7.95
CA PHE A 296 -27.14 37.67 -8.59
C PHE A 296 -28.39 37.75 -7.70
N GLY A 297 -28.28 38.22 -6.46
CA GLY A 297 -29.40 38.31 -5.51
C GLY A 297 -30.00 36.95 -5.14
N THR A 298 -29.21 35.88 -5.18
CA THR A 298 -29.66 34.50 -4.90
C THR A 298 -29.14 34.02 -3.55
N GLU A 299 -29.84 33.08 -2.92
CA GLU A 299 -29.34 32.50 -1.68
C GLU A 299 -28.09 31.62 -1.94
N PRO A 300 -27.06 31.69 -1.07
CA PRO A 300 -25.88 30.84 -1.17
C PRO A 300 -26.24 29.35 -1.13
N SER A 301 -26.10 28.67 -2.27
CA SER A 301 -26.45 27.26 -2.42
C SER A 301 -25.35 26.33 -1.91
N ARG A 302 -25.71 25.08 -1.62
CA ARG A 302 -24.80 24.02 -1.13
C ARG A 302 -24.26 23.12 -2.26
N TRP A 303 -24.20 23.64 -3.48
CA TRP A 303 -23.92 22.86 -4.69
C TRP A 303 -22.58 22.11 -4.68
N LEU A 304 -21.59 22.59 -3.91
CA LEU A 304 -20.30 21.94 -3.77
C LEU A 304 -20.41 20.60 -3.02
N TYR A 305 -21.31 20.48 -2.04
CA TYR A 305 -21.37 19.27 -1.22
C TYR A 305 -22.02 18.11 -1.96
N GLY A 306 -21.51 16.90 -1.75
CA GLY A 306 -21.91 15.68 -2.44
C GLY A 306 -20.92 15.30 -3.54
N LEU A 307 -21.39 14.51 -4.52
CA LEU A 307 -20.52 13.92 -5.54
C LEU A 307 -19.80 14.96 -6.40
N THR A 308 -20.42 16.11 -6.66
CA THR A 308 -19.83 17.16 -7.51
C THR A 308 -18.57 17.75 -6.91
N GLY A 309 -18.58 18.16 -5.65
CA GLY A 309 -17.37 18.68 -4.99
C GLY A 309 -16.31 17.60 -4.81
N ILE A 310 -16.71 16.38 -4.46
CA ILE A 310 -15.77 15.26 -4.37
C ILE A 310 -15.07 15.03 -5.72
N TRP A 311 -15.83 15.00 -6.81
CA TRP A 311 -15.28 14.82 -8.15
C TRP A 311 -14.31 15.94 -8.53
N ILE A 312 -14.66 17.22 -8.30
CA ILE A 312 -13.78 18.36 -8.58
C ILE A 312 -12.48 18.24 -7.76
N ALA A 313 -12.59 17.93 -6.47
CA ALA A 313 -11.45 17.77 -5.57
C ALA A 313 -10.53 16.64 -6.03
N GLN A 314 -11.09 15.47 -6.35
CA GLN A 314 -10.32 14.31 -6.78
C GLN A 314 -9.67 14.52 -8.15
N VAL A 315 -10.37 15.11 -9.11
CA VAL A 315 -9.78 15.43 -10.41
C VAL A 315 -8.59 16.38 -10.22
N LEU A 316 -8.70 17.36 -9.33
CA LEU A 316 -7.59 18.27 -9.01
C LEU A 316 -6.42 17.55 -8.34
N SER A 317 -6.69 16.69 -7.35
CA SER A 317 -5.68 15.92 -6.62
C SER A 317 -4.97 14.87 -7.49
N PHE A 318 -5.68 14.21 -8.40
CA PHE A 318 -5.17 13.04 -9.13
C PHE A 318 -4.71 13.32 -10.57
N THR A 319 -5.06 14.48 -11.15
CA THR A 319 -4.52 14.93 -12.46
C THR A 319 -2.98 14.90 -12.51
N PRO A 320 -2.25 15.35 -11.47
CA PRO A 320 -0.80 15.18 -11.36
C PRO A 320 -0.25 13.79 -11.63
N ILE A 321 -0.87 12.78 -11.02
CA ILE A 321 -0.43 11.39 -11.11
C ILE A 321 -0.62 10.91 -12.55
N SER A 322 -1.79 11.20 -13.15
CA SER A 322 -2.05 10.92 -14.56
C SER A 322 -1.06 11.66 -15.48
N PHE A 323 -0.74 12.93 -15.21
CA PHE A 323 0.25 13.69 -15.98
C PHE A 323 1.65 13.06 -15.93
N LEU A 324 2.14 12.65 -14.76
CA LEU A 324 3.46 12.03 -14.61
C LEU A 324 3.57 10.69 -15.34
N VAL A 325 2.48 9.92 -15.38
CA VAL A 325 2.42 8.69 -16.18
C VAL A 325 2.39 9.02 -17.67
N LEU A 326 1.57 10.00 -18.07
CA LEU A 326 1.32 10.29 -19.47
C LEU A 326 2.44 11.08 -20.14
N ILE A 327 3.22 11.89 -19.42
CA ILE A 327 4.35 12.62 -20.01
C ILE A 327 5.36 11.66 -20.63
N GLY A 328 5.73 10.58 -19.91
CA GLY A 328 6.62 9.54 -20.44
C GLY A 328 6.00 8.75 -21.60
N VAL A 329 4.67 8.55 -21.58
CA VAL A 329 3.95 7.90 -22.68
C VAL A 329 3.95 8.76 -23.94
N VAL A 330 3.71 10.07 -23.81
CA VAL A 330 3.71 11.02 -24.94
C VAL A 330 5.11 11.21 -25.51
N GLU A 331 6.14 11.25 -24.64
CA GLU A 331 7.55 11.33 -25.04
C GLU A 331 8.07 10.02 -25.65
N GLY A 332 7.49 8.88 -25.29
CA GLY A 332 7.88 7.56 -25.81
C GLY A 332 7.29 7.21 -27.19
N VAL A 333 6.40 8.05 -27.74
CA VAL A 333 5.88 7.86 -29.10
C VAL A 333 6.97 8.26 -30.09
N SER A 334 7.56 7.27 -30.77
CA SER A 334 8.63 7.48 -31.77
C SER A 334 8.28 8.58 -32.78
N PRO A 335 9.09 9.66 -32.86
CA PRO A 335 8.94 10.69 -33.87
C PRO A 335 8.97 10.13 -35.30
N SER A 336 9.79 9.11 -35.56
CA SER A 336 9.93 8.50 -36.89
C SER A 336 8.61 7.91 -37.41
N MET A 337 7.73 7.41 -36.53
CA MET A 337 6.41 6.92 -36.94
C MET A 337 5.49 8.06 -37.41
N GLU A 338 5.58 9.23 -36.78
CA GLU A 338 4.81 10.41 -37.16
C GLU A 338 5.35 11.07 -38.44
N GLU A 339 6.67 11.05 -38.64
CA GLU A 339 7.34 11.49 -39.86
C GLU A 339 7.00 10.57 -41.04
N ALA A 340 7.05 9.24 -40.86
CA ALA A 340 6.66 8.28 -41.89
C ALA A 340 5.21 8.47 -42.35
N SER A 341 4.29 8.73 -41.42
CA SER A 341 2.89 9.07 -41.72
C SER A 341 2.79 10.33 -42.59
N GLN A 342 3.57 11.36 -42.28
CA GLN A 342 3.60 12.61 -43.05
C GLN A 342 4.25 12.45 -44.43
N THR A 343 5.28 11.60 -44.57
CA THR A 343 5.87 11.24 -45.87
C THR A 343 4.87 10.52 -46.78
N LEU A 344 3.93 9.76 -46.20
CA LEU A 344 2.77 9.18 -46.89
C LEU A 344 1.62 10.19 -47.12
N CYS A 345 1.90 11.49 -47.04
CA CYS A 345 0.96 12.60 -47.23
C CYS A 345 -0.20 12.62 -46.22
N ALA A 346 -0.07 12.00 -45.04
CA ALA A 346 -1.05 12.18 -43.98
C ALA A 346 -0.87 13.57 -43.33
N ASP A 347 -1.98 14.28 -43.13
CA ASP A 347 -1.99 15.53 -42.39
C ASP A 347 -1.84 15.27 -40.87
N ARG A 348 -1.53 16.32 -40.11
CA ARG A 348 -1.31 16.21 -38.66
C ARG A 348 -2.51 15.62 -37.92
N TRP A 349 -3.74 15.89 -38.38
CA TRP A 349 -4.95 15.33 -37.77
C TRP A 349 -5.00 13.82 -37.95
N ARG A 350 -4.81 13.31 -39.18
CA ARG A 350 -4.72 11.86 -39.41
C ARG A 350 -3.57 11.23 -38.64
N THR A 351 -2.40 11.84 -38.65
CA THR A 351 -1.22 11.33 -37.90
C THR A 351 -1.52 11.24 -36.41
N PHE A 352 -2.10 12.27 -35.80
CA PHE A 352 -2.44 12.23 -34.37
C PHE A 352 -3.46 11.13 -34.04
N TRP A 353 -4.57 11.05 -34.78
CA TRP A 353 -5.66 10.11 -34.45
C TRP A 353 -5.40 8.66 -34.88
N ARG A 354 -4.59 8.42 -35.92
CA ARG A 354 -4.30 7.08 -36.44
C ARG A 354 -2.97 6.50 -35.97
N ILE A 355 -2.01 7.35 -35.61
CA ILE A 355 -0.66 6.92 -35.19
C ILE A 355 -0.45 7.27 -33.71
N SER A 356 -0.36 8.56 -33.36
CA SER A 356 0.05 8.97 -32.01
C SER A 356 -0.94 8.50 -30.93
N LEU A 357 -2.24 8.78 -31.06
CA LEU A 357 -3.25 8.44 -30.05
C LEU A 357 -3.40 6.92 -29.86
N PRO A 358 -3.49 6.08 -30.90
CA PRO A 358 -3.47 4.63 -30.75
C PRO A 358 -2.22 4.10 -30.05
N LEU A 359 -1.04 4.65 -30.33
CA LEU A 359 0.20 4.29 -29.62
C LEU A 359 0.18 4.72 -28.15
N MET A 360 -0.53 5.81 -27.81
CA MET A 360 -0.72 6.27 -26.43
C MET A 360 -1.80 5.48 -25.65
N LYS A 361 -2.72 4.75 -26.31
CA LYS A 361 -3.85 4.05 -25.67
C LYS A 361 -3.47 3.15 -24.48
N PRO A 362 -2.38 2.34 -24.53
CA PRO A 362 -1.98 1.52 -23.38
C PRO A 362 -1.60 2.36 -22.17
N GLY A 363 -0.87 3.45 -22.42
CA GLY A 363 -0.49 4.41 -21.39
C GLY A 363 -1.70 5.15 -20.81
N LEU A 364 -2.68 5.50 -21.65
CA LEU A 364 -3.96 6.07 -21.22
C LEU A 364 -4.76 5.09 -20.36
N ALA A 365 -4.83 3.81 -20.75
CA ALA A 365 -5.49 2.77 -19.95
C ALA A 365 -4.81 2.60 -18.58
N ASN A 366 -3.48 2.70 -18.53
CA ASN A 366 -2.73 2.66 -17.29
C ASN A 366 -2.97 3.89 -16.40
N ALA A 367 -2.95 5.10 -16.97
CA ALA A 367 -3.26 6.32 -16.25
C ALA A 367 -4.70 6.34 -15.72
N PHE A 368 -5.65 5.84 -16.51
CA PHE A 368 -7.05 5.67 -16.11
C PHE A 368 -7.19 4.70 -14.95
N LEU A 369 -6.56 3.51 -15.04
CA LEU A 369 -6.63 2.54 -13.95
C LEU A 369 -6.06 3.13 -12.64
N ILE A 370 -4.93 3.84 -12.71
CA ILE A 370 -4.33 4.48 -11.54
C ILE A 370 -5.30 5.50 -10.95
N GLY A 371 -5.86 6.41 -11.76
CA GLY A 371 -6.85 7.38 -11.29
C GLY A 371 -8.12 6.74 -10.72
N PHE A 372 -8.55 5.60 -11.27
CA PHE A 372 -9.70 4.83 -10.77
C PHE A 372 -9.42 4.25 -9.39
N ILE A 373 -8.27 3.59 -9.20
CA ILE A 373 -7.88 3.00 -7.91
C ILE A 373 -7.69 4.10 -6.85
N GLU A 374 -7.07 5.23 -7.20
CA GLU A 374 -6.90 6.37 -6.29
C GLU A 374 -8.25 6.97 -5.87
N SER A 375 -9.18 7.15 -6.80
CA SER A 375 -10.54 7.65 -6.48
C SER A 375 -11.31 6.71 -5.55
N MET A 376 -11.19 5.39 -5.78
CA MET A 376 -11.81 4.35 -4.95
C MET A 376 -11.20 4.28 -3.55
N ALA A 377 -9.91 4.57 -3.43
CA ALA A 377 -9.17 4.57 -2.18
C ALA A 377 -9.27 5.90 -1.41
N ASP A 378 -9.76 6.97 -2.06
CA ASP A 378 -9.81 8.29 -1.46
C ASP A 378 -10.85 8.36 -0.33
N PHE A 379 -10.37 8.76 0.83
CA PHE A 379 -11.18 8.98 2.03
C PHE A 379 -11.26 10.47 2.37
N GLY A 380 -10.19 11.23 2.10
CA GLY A 380 -10.05 12.60 2.59
C GLY A 380 -11.05 13.57 1.95
N ASN A 381 -11.15 13.57 0.62
CA ASN A 381 -12.10 14.47 -0.05
C ASN A 381 -13.57 14.13 0.26
N PRO A 382 -14.00 12.84 0.21
CA PRO A 382 -15.37 12.49 0.57
C PRO A 382 -15.73 12.80 2.03
N MET A 383 -14.79 12.66 2.97
CA MET A 383 -15.04 13.00 4.37
C MET A 383 -15.38 14.49 4.58
N ILE A 384 -14.74 15.38 3.83
CA ILE A 384 -14.96 16.83 3.95
C ILE A 384 -16.13 17.31 3.09
N LEU A 385 -16.22 16.83 1.84
CA LEU A 385 -17.16 17.35 0.84
C LEU A 385 -18.43 16.50 0.69
N GLY A 386 -18.47 15.28 1.21
CA GLY A 386 -19.57 14.35 0.96
C GLY A 386 -20.90 14.76 1.59
N GLY A 387 -20.88 15.48 2.72
CA GLY A 387 -22.12 15.83 3.44
C GLY A 387 -22.94 14.58 3.77
N SER A 388 -24.20 14.54 3.35
CA SER A 388 -25.09 13.36 3.47
C SER A 388 -24.89 12.29 2.40
N HIS A 389 -23.93 12.47 1.49
CA HIS A 389 -23.67 11.61 0.33
C HIS A 389 -22.32 10.89 0.47
N GLY A 390 -22.25 9.96 1.42
CA GLY A 390 -21.07 9.12 1.60
C GLY A 390 -20.74 8.23 0.39
N VAL A 391 -19.48 7.84 0.29
CA VAL A 391 -18.96 6.82 -0.64
C VAL A 391 -18.48 5.61 0.16
N LEU A 392 -18.15 4.51 -0.51
CA LEU A 392 -17.76 3.26 0.16
C LEU A 392 -16.62 3.48 1.16
N SER A 393 -15.61 4.29 0.83
CA SER A 393 -14.47 4.57 1.70
C SER A 393 -14.86 5.24 3.03
N THR A 394 -15.82 6.17 3.01
CA THR A 394 -16.31 6.84 4.23
C THR A 394 -17.27 5.95 5.03
N GLU A 395 -18.14 5.18 4.35
CA GLU A 395 -19.06 4.27 5.02
C GLU A 395 -18.33 3.11 5.71
N ILE A 396 -17.26 2.61 5.08
CA ILE A 396 -16.28 1.70 5.67
C ILE A 396 -15.77 2.23 7.02
N PHE A 397 -15.31 3.48 7.03
CA PHE A 397 -14.75 4.09 8.23
C PHE A 397 -15.79 4.25 9.34
N PHE A 398 -16.98 4.76 9.01
CA PHE A 398 -18.05 4.95 9.99
C PHE A 398 -18.67 3.65 10.49
N SER A 399 -18.59 2.56 9.73
CA SER A 399 -19.03 1.24 10.19
C SER A 399 -18.11 0.68 11.28
N VAL A 400 -16.82 1.02 11.28
CA VAL A 400 -15.83 0.57 12.28
C VAL A 400 -15.67 1.55 13.44
N VAL A 401 -15.48 2.84 13.16
CA VAL A 401 -15.10 3.86 14.17
C VAL A 401 -16.30 4.75 14.56
N GLY A 402 -17.40 4.68 13.79
CA GLY A 402 -18.60 5.48 14.04
C GLY A 402 -19.58 4.82 15.01
N ALA A 403 -20.80 5.36 15.08
CA ALA A 403 -21.84 4.91 16.01
C ALA A 403 -22.36 3.48 15.76
N GLN A 404 -22.01 2.85 14.63
CA GLN A 404 -22.54 1.54 14.23
C GLN A 404 -21.77 0.37 14.84
N ASN A 405 -20.45 0.49 15.08
CA ASN A 405 -19.59 -0.58 15.60
C ASN A 405 -19.92 -1.96 15.01
N ASP A 406 -20.04 -2.03 13.67
CA ASP A 406 -20.40 -3.24 12.93
C ASP A 406 -19.23 -3.63 11.99
N PRO A 407 -18.29 -4.46 12.48
CA PRO A 407 -17.18 -4.95 11.67
C PRO A 407 -17.62 -5.81 10.48
N SER A 408 -18.76 -6.50 10.56
CA SER A 408 -19.30 -7.31 9.46
C SER A 408 -19.72 -6.41 8.30
N ARG A 409 -20.48 -5.34 8.59
CA ARG A 409 -20.86 -4.34 7.58
C ARG A 409 -19.64 -3.69 6.94
N ALA A 410 -18.65 -3.31 7.75
CA ALA A 410 -17.40 -2.74 7.25
C ALA A 410 -16.67 -3.70 6.30
N ALA A 411 -16.57 -4.98 6.66
CA ALA A 411 -15.98 -6.02 5.83
C ALA A 411 -16.74 -6.21 4.52
N VAL A 412 -18.08 -6.21 4.54
CA VAL A 412 -18.92 -6.30 3.33
C VAL A 412 -18.67 -5.13 2.39
N LEU A 413 -18.68 -3.90 2.90
CA LEU A 413 -18.40 -2.71 2.09
C LEU A 413 -16.97 -2.73 1.52
N ALA A 414 -15.99 -3.18 2.31
CA ALA A 414 -14.61 -3.32 1.87
C ALA A 414 -14.43 -4.42 0.80
N MET A 415 -15.16 -5.53 0.91
CA MET A 415 -15.20 -6.57 -0.14
C MET A 415 -15.76 -6.02 -1.46
N ILE A 416 -16.87 -5.26 -1.41
CA ILE A 416 -17.45 -4.64 -2.62
C ILE A 416 -16.43 -3.71 -3.27
N LEU A 417 -15.78 -2.86 -2.47
CA LEU A 417 -14.75 -1.94 -2.96
C LEU A 417 -13.57 -2.68 -3.60
N LEU A 418 -13.11 -3.77 -2.97
CA LEU A 418 -12.05 -4.64 -3.49
C LEU A 418 -12.45 -5.33 -4.79
N VAL A 419 -13.69 -5.82 -4.90
CA VAL A 419 -14.21 -6.45 -6.12
C VAL A 419 -14.19 -5.45 -7.28
N PHE A 420 -14.62 -4.20 -7.06
CA PHE A 420 -14.58 -3.17 -8.08
C PHE A 420 -13.15 -2.85 -8.54
N THR A 421 -12.17 -2.71 -7.63
CA THR A 421 -10.78 -2.42 -8.04
C THR A 421 -10.10 -3.60 -8.70
N LEU A 422 -10.28 -4.82 -8.18
CA LEU A 422 -9.73 -6.03 -8.80
C LEU A 422 -10.34 -6.30 -10.18
N SER A 423 -11.64 -6.05 -10.36
CA SER A 423 -12.32 -6.20 -11.66
C SER A 423 -11.76 -5.20 -12.67
N ALA A 424 -11.56 -3.94 -12.28
CA ALA A 424 -10.94 -2.93 -13.14
C ALA A 424 -9.49 -3.29 -13.52
N PHE A 425 -8.70 -3.75 -12.55
CA PHE A 425 -7.33 -4.21 -12.76
C PHE A 425 -7.27 -5.42 -13.72
N LEU A 426 -8.12 -6.42 -13.50
CA LEU A 426 -8.18 -7.62 -14.35
C LEU A 426 -8.66 -7.27 -15.76
N ALA A 427 -9.70 -6.44 -15.89
CA ALA A 427 -10.20 -5.97 -17.18
C ALA A 427 -9.11 -5.21 -17.97
N GLN A 428 -8.38 -4.30 -17.32
CA GLN A 428 -7.25 -3.59 -17.94
C GLN A 428 -6.15 -4.57 -18.37
N ARG A 429 -5.78 -5.53 -17.51
CA ARG A 429 -4.76 -6.53 -17.82
C ARG A 429 -5.16 -7.38 -19.03
N LEU A 430 -6.37 -7.93 -19.04
CA LEU A 430 -6.88 -8.73 -20.15
C LEU A 430 -6.96 -7.92 -21.44
N TRP A 431 -7.36 -6.65 -21.37
CA TRP A 431 -7.45 -5.78 -22.54
C TRP A 431 -6.09 -5.42 -23.15
N LEU A 432 -5.03 -5.35 -22.33
CA LEU A 432 -3.67 -5.03 -22.75
C LEU A 432 -2.81 -6.25 -23.09
N GLN A 433 -3.23 -7.46 -22.71
CA GLN A 433 -2.53 -8.70 -23.06
C GLN A 433 -2.37 -8.83 -24.58
N GLY A 434 -1.14 -9.14 -25.02
CA GLY A 434 -0.80 -9.31 -26.44
C GLY A 434 -0.59 -8.02 -27.23
N LYS A 435 -0.87 -6.84 -26.65
CA LYS A 435 -0.70 -5.55 -27.30
C LYS A 435 0.64 -4.92 -26.93
N SER A 436 1.72 -5.46 -27.49
CA SER A 436 3.05 -4.82 -27.41
C SER A 436 3.11 -3.64 -28.36
N PHE A 437 2.84 -2.44 -27.85
CA PHE A 437 3.12 -1.19 -28.56
C PHE A 437 4.51 -0.66 -28.21
N ALA A 438 5.48 -1.57 -28.02
CA ALA A 438 6.87 -1.19 -27.85
C ALA A 438 7.33 -0.45 -29.12
N THR A 439 7.48 0.87 -29.03
CA THR A 439 8.23 1.64 -30.00
C THR A 439 9.68 1.18 -29.87
N VAL A 440 10.17 0.49 -30.89
CA VAL A 440 11.58 0.08 -30.94
C VAL A 440 12.41 1.35 -31.04
N THR A 441 12.86 1.89 -29.91
CA THR A 441 13.75 3.06 -29.87
C THR A 441 15.15 2.62 -30.29
N GLY A 442 15.45 2.67 -31.59
CA GLY A 442 16.79 2.46 -32.12
C GLY A 442 17.65 3.73 -32.00
N LYS A 443 18.95 3.62 -32.31
CA LYS A 443 19.88 4.79 -32.37
C LYS A 443 19.44 5.90 -33.36
N GLY A 444 18.43 5.65 -34.20
CA GLY A 444 17.85 6.61 -35.15
C GLY A 444 16.54 7.29 -34.69
N ASP A 445 16.05 7.02 -33.48
CA ASP A 445 14.77 7.60 -32.98
C ASP A 445 14.96 8.98 -32.32
N SER A 446 15.86 9.80 -32.87
CA SER A 446 16.24 11.13 -32.35
C SER A 446 15.51 12.29 -33.03
N GLY A 447 14.43 12.01 -33.76
CA GLY A 447 13.61 13.02 -34.44
C GLY A 447 12.92 13.99 -33.48
N VAL A 448 12.41 15.08 -34.01
CA VAL A 448 11.58 16.02 -33.23
C VAL A 448 10.13 15.63 -33.40
N HIS A 449 9.45 15.38 -32.29
CA HIS A 449 8.02 15.14 -32.24
C HIS A 449 7.22 16.13 -33.09
N GLY A 450 6.28 15.62 -33.88
CA GLY A 450 5.41 16.44 -34.71
C GLY A 450 4.58 17.40 -33.87
N ALA A 451 4.42 18.64 -34.35
CA ALA A 451 3.53 19.62 -33.73
C ALA A 451 2.06 19.16 -33.82
N LEU A 452 1.26 19.47 -32.81
CA LEU A 452 -0.16 19.11 -32.78
C LEU A 452 -0.97 19.77 -33.91
N PRO A 453 -2.09 19.15 -34.33
CA PRO A 453 -3.10 19.82 -35.15
C PRO A 453 -3.58 21.10 -34.46
N ARG A 454 -3.84 22.16 -35.22
CA ARG A 454 -4.24 23.47 -34.67
C ARG A 454 -5.47 23.37 -33.75
N ALA A 455 -6.49 22.62 -34.16
CA ALA A 455 -7.71 22.43 -33.37
C ALA A 455 -7.43 21.72 -32.03
N VAL A 456 -6.62 20.66 -32.03
CA VAL A 456 -6.22 19.95 -30.80
C VAL A 456 -5.39 20.87 -29.90
N SER A 457 -4.45 21.62 -30.48
CA SER A 457 -3.64 22.58 -29.71
C SER A 457 -4.51 23.62 -29.01
N ILE A 458 -5.50 24.21 -29.70
CA ILE A 458 -6.43 25.18 -29.11
C ILE A 458 -7.27 24.53 -28.01
N ALA A 459 -7.85 23.35 -28.26
CA ALA A 459 -8.68 22.65 -27.28
C ALA A 459 -7.91 22.30 -26.00
N VAL A 460 -6.67 21.81 -26.14
CA VAL A 460 -5.84 21.47 -24.99
C VAL A 460 -5.45 22.71 -24.19
N HIS A 461 -5.11 23.84 -24.84
CA HIS A 461 -4.84 25.09 -24.12
C HIS A 461 -6.09 25.66 -23.43
N ALA A 462 -7.25 25.58 -24.09
CA ALA A 462 -8.53 26.01 -23.53
C ALA A 462 -8.93 25.22 -22.28
N LEU A 463 -8.46 23.98 -22.14
CA LEU A 463 -8.68 23.17 -20.94
C LEU A 463 -7.59 23.40 -19.87
N VAL A 464 -6.32 23.40 -20.27
CA VAL A 464 -5.17 23.46 -19.36
C VAL A 464 -5.05 24.83 -18.69
N ILE A 465 -5.25 25.94 -19.41
CA ILE A 465 -5.04 27.28 -18.86
C ILE A 465 -6.04 27.58 -17.72
N PRO A 466 -7.37 27.43 -17.89
CA PRO A 466 -8.32 27.66 -16.81
C PRO A 466 -8.09 26.72 -15.63
N TRP A 467 -7.78 25.45 -15.90
CA TRP A 467 -7.51 24.48 -14.83
C TRP A 467 -6.25 24.83 -14.03
N THR A 468 -5.21 25.33 -14.70
CA THR A 468 -3.98 25.81 -14.06
C THR A 468 -4.27 27.03 -13.19
N ILE A 469 -5.03 28.00 -13.71
CA ILE A 469 -5.45 29.18 -12.93
C ILE A 469 -6.27 28.75 -11.71
N PHE A 470 -7.23 27.86 -11.90
CA PHE A 470 -8.04 27.30 -10.82
C PHE A 470 -7.18 26.63 -9.74
N THR A 471 -6.22 25.80 -10.15
CA THR A 471 -5.26 25.16 -9.24
C THR A 471 -4.47 26.20 -8.45
N VAL A 472 -3.92 27.21 -9.13
CA VAL A 472 -3.18 28.30 -8.46
C VAL A 472 -4.05 29.03 -7.46
N VAL A 473 -5.30 29.37 -7.82
CA VAL A 473 -6.25 30.01 -6.91
C VAL A 473 -6.51 29.15 -5.68
N VAL A 474 -6.76 27.85 -5.85
CA VAL A 474 -6.95 26.92 -4.73
C VAL A 474 -5.74 26.93 -3.78
N TYR A 475 -4.52 26.88 -4.30
CA TYR A 475 -3.31 26.90 -3.48
C TYR A 475 -3.03 28.24 -2.81
N VAL A 476 -3.28 29.35 -3.50
CA VAL A 476 -3.20 30.69 -2.90
C VAL A 476 -4.22 30.80 -1.77
N MET A 477 -5.43 30.24 -1.92
CA MET A 477 -6.44 30.22 -0.86
C MET A 477 -6.05 29.32 0.32
N ILE A 478 -5.37 28.20 0.09
CA ILE A 478 -4.82 27.36 1.18
C ILE A 478 -3.82 28.17 2.01
N LEU A 479 -2.89 28.87 1.33
CA LEU A 479 -1.91 29.71 2.01
C LEU A 479 -2.58 30.85 2.77
N PHE A 480 -3.51 31.56 2.13
CA PHE A 480 -4.22 32.68 2.75
C PHE A 480 -5.09 32.23 3.93
N GLY A 481 -5.76 31.08 3.82
CA GLY A 481 -6.57 30.49 4.90
C GLY A 481 -5.77 30.17 6.16
N GLY A 482 -4.47 29.88 6.03
CA GLY A 482 -3.57 29.67 7.18
C GLY A 482 -3.35 30.93 8.03
N PHE A 483 -3.59 32.12 7.46
CA PHE A 483 -3.43 33.40 8.15
C PHE A 483 -4.76 34.02 8.58
N VAL A 484 -5.90 33.35 8.44
CA VAL A 484 -7.20 33.93 8.79
C VAL A 484 -7.70 33.37 10.13
N ARG A 485 -8.26 34.23 10.99
CA ARG A 485 -8.80 33.82 12.31
C ARG A 485 -9.86 32.72 12.20
N THR A 486 -11.01 33.06 11.62
CA THR A 486 -12.12 32.12 11.43
C THR A 486 -12.80 32.44 10.12
N TRP A 487 -12.41 31.70 9.09
CA TRP A 487 -12.87 31.95 7.73
C TRP A 487 -14.39 32.04 7.60
N GLY A 488 -14.86 33.06 6.88
CA GLY A 488 -16.29 33.29 6.62
C GLY A 488 -17.04 33.93 7.79
N LEU A 489 -16.41 34.08 8.97
CA LEU A 489 -16.95 34.81 10.11
C LEU A 489 -16.09 36.02 10.47
N ASP A 490 -14.78 35.79 10.66
CA ASP A 490 -13.77 36.81 10.94
C ASP A 490 -12.55 36.56 10.05
N ASN A 491 -12.45 37.36 8.98
CA ASN A 491 -11.39 37.27 7.98
C ASN A 491 -10.13 38.07 8.37
N THR A 492 -10.00 38.51 9.63
CA THR A 492 -8.80 39.20 10.10
C THR A 492 -7.58 38.30 10.06
N LEU A 493 -6.44 38.90 9.73
CA LEU A 493 -5.18 38.19 9.64
C LEU A 493 -4.60 37.91 11.03
N THR A 494 -4.16 36.68 11.27
CA THR A 494 -3.55 36.23 12.54
C THR A 494 -2.45 35.21 12.30
N VAL A 495 -1.51 35.14 13.25
CA VAL A 495 -0.48 34.09 13.35
C VAL A 495 -0.70 33.19 14.58
N GLU A 496 -1.76 33.44 15.36
CA GLU A 496 -2.06 32.77 16.62
C GLU A 496 -2.21 31.24 16.45
N HIS A 497 -2.74 30.81 15.30
CA HIS A 497 -2.86 29.39 14.95
C HIS A 497 -1.50 28.69 14.94
N TYR A 498 -0.47 29.33 14.38
CA TYR A 498 0.89 28.77 14.35
C TYR A 498 1.52 28.76 15.75
N VAL A 499 1.33 29.83 16.52
CA VAL A 499 1.83 29.93 17.91
C VAL A 499 1.22 28.83 18.77
N LYS A 500 -0.09 28.61 18.68
CA LYS A 500 -0.81 27.56 19.43
C LYS A 500 -0.47 26.16 18.93
N ALA A 501 -0.34 25.98 17.61
CA ALA A 501 -0.04 24.68 17.01
C ALA A 501 1.38 24.20 17.36
N PHE A 502 2.35 25.11 17.41
CA PHE A 502 3.76 24.83 17.70
C PHE A 502 4.22 25.37 19.06
N SER A 503 3.31 25.56 20.01
CA SER A 503 3.65 26.12 21.33
C SER A 503 4.64 25.22 22.09
N ILE A 504 5.57 25.87 22.79
CA ILE A 504 6.50 25.24 23.73
C ILE A 504 6.19 25.83 25.10
N GLY A 505 5.80 24.98 26.04
CA GLY A 505 5.45 25.37 27.40
C GLY A 505 6.38 24.73 28.41
N LEU A 506 6.29 25.15 29.66
CA LEU A 506 6.89 24.45 30.78
C LEU A 506 5.85 23.50 31.36
N ARG A 507 6.22 22.25 31.58
CA ARG A 507 5.39 21.27 32.30
C ARG A 507 5.54 21.52 33.81
N ASP A 508 4.63 20.96 34.61
CA ASP A 508 4.59 21.17 36.08
C ASP A 508 5.88 20.78 36.81
N ASP A 509 6.77 20.01 36.16
CA ASP A 509 8.09 19.60 36.63
C ASP A 509 9.23 20.57 36.23
N GLY A 510 8.91 21.72 35.65
CA GLY A 510 9.88 22.74 35.20
C GLY A 510 10.62 22.38 33.91
N ARG A 511 10.27 21.28 33.24
CA ARG A 511 10.89 20.89 31.96
C ARG A 511 10.17 21.54 30.78
N LEU A 512 10.94 21.93 29.76
CA LEU A 512 10.40 22.37 28.48
C LEU A 512 9.67 21.21 27.81
N ALA A 513 8.39 21.41 27.54
CA ALA A 513 7.52 20.45 26.87
C ALA A 513 6.93 21.06 25.60
N TRP A 514 6.90 20.24 24.55
CA TRP A 514 6.26 20.55 23.27
C TRP A 514 4.73 20.45 23.47
N THR A 515 4.10 21.54 23.90
CA THR A 515 2.67 21.54 24.28
C THR A 515 1.73 21.65 23.07
N GLY A 516 2.22 22.18 21.95
CA GLY A 516 1.45 22.35 20.73
C GLY A 516 1.09 21.02 20.06
N VAL A 517 -0.17 20.89 19.63
CA VAL A 517 -0.72 19.66 19.01
C VAL A 517 -0.03 19.28 17.70
N ALA A 518 0.61 20.22 16.99
CA ALA A 518 1.30 19.94 15.74
C ALA A 518 2.61 19.14 15.95
N TRP A 519 3.26 19.29 17.12
CA TRP A 519 4.52 18.59 17.40
C TRP A 519 4.35 17.07 17.41
N ASN A 520 3.29 16.56 18.06
CA ASN A 520 2.99 15.13 18.10
C ASN A 520 2.70 14.57 16.69
N SER A 521 1.92 15.31 15.89
CA SER A 521 1.58 14.92 14.52
C SER A 521 2.81 14.92 13.60
N PHE A 522 3.69 15.91 13.76
CA PHE A 522 4.94 16.05 13.02
C PHE A 522 5.89 14.89 13.32
N TRP A 523 6.16 14.62 14.61
CA TRP A 523 7.09 13.55 14.99
C TRP A 523 6.57 12.17 14.64
N THR A 524 5.29 11.90 14.89
CA THR A 524 4.67 10.61 14.53
C THR A 524 4.77 10.35 13.02
N THR A 525 4.44 11.36 12.20
CA THR A 525 4.51 11.23 10.75
C THR A 525 5.95 11.02 10.27
N MET A 526 6.90 11.78 10.82
CA MET A 526 8.30 11.70 10.41
C MET A 526 8.94 10.37 10.84
N GLU A 527 8.65 9.88 12.04
CA GLU A 527 9.14 8.59 12.55
C GLU A 527 8.64 7.43 11.67
N ILE A 528 7.33 7.37 11.42
CA ILE A 528 6.75 6.31 10.57
C ILE A 528 7.34 6.37 9.16
N ALA A 529 7.50 7.56 8.58
CA ALA A 529 8.07 7.73 7.24
C ALA A 529 9.54 7.31 7.16
N LEU A 530 10.37 7.75 8.12
CA LEU A 530 11.81 7.44 8.18
C LEU A 530 12.07 5.95 8.39
N ILE A 531 11.20 5.25 9.13
CA ILE A 531 11.30 3.79 9.31
C ILE A 531 10.78 3.06 8.06
N SER A 532 9.63 3.46 7.52
CA SER A 532 8.96 2.72 6.44
C SER A 532 9.67 2.86 5.09
N ALA A 533 10.18 4.03 4.74
CA ALA A 533 10.80 4.30 3.45
C ALA A 533 12.00 3.36 3.13
N PRO A 534 13.03 3.22 3.99
CA PRO A 534 14.15 2.33 3.72
C PRO A 534 13.74 0.85 3.68
N LEU A 535 12.80 0.43 4.53
CA LEU A 535 12.27 -0.93 4.52
C LEU A 535 11.52 -1.24 3.21
N THR A 536 10.70 -0.30 2.74
CA THR A 536 9.99 -0.39 1.46
C THR A 536 10.98 -0.50 0.30
N ALA A 537 12.02 0.35 0.29
CA ALA A 537 13.05 0.33 -0.73
C ALA A 537 13.84 -0.99 -0.72
N ALA A 538 14.23 -1.49 0.46
CA ALA A 538 14.95 -2.74 0.60
C ALA A 538 14.14 -3.94 0.07
N VAL A 539 12.88 -4.04 0.49
CA VAL A 539 11.97 -5.12 0.08
C VAL A 539 11.62 -5.02 -1.41
N GLY A 540 11.39 -3.79 -1.92
CA GLY A 540 11.12 -3.52 -3.33
C GLY A 540 12.31 -3.85 -4.25
N LEU A 541 13.52 -3.41 -3.89
CA LEU A 541 14.75 -3.69 -4.66
C LEU A 541 15.11 -5.18 -4.64
N LEU A 542 15.00 -5.84 -3.47
CA LEU A 542 15.23 -7.28 -3.37
C LEU A 542 14.27 -8.07 -4.29
N THR A 543 13.01 -7.66 -4.30
CA THR A 543 11.99 -8.28 -5.13
C THR A 543 12.21 -8.01 -6.62
N ALA A 544 12.58 -6.78 -6.98
CA ALA A 544 12.97 -6.44 -8.34
C ALA A 544 14.17 -7.27 -8.81
N TYR A 545 15.17 -7.49 -7.95
CA TYR A 545 16.30 -8.37 -8.24
C TYR A 545 15.84 -9.81 -8.52
N LEU A 546 14.98 -10.37 -7.67
CA LEU A 546 14.47 -11.73 -7.85
C LEU A 546 13.64 -11.86 -9.12
N ILE A 547 12.82 -10.86 -9.44
CA ILE A 547 12.06 -10.84 -10.68
C ILE A 547 13.05 -10.72 -11.86
N VAL A 548 13.87 -9.69 -11.98
CA VAL A 548 14.67 -9.47 -13.20
C VAL A 548 15.78 -10.51 -13.39
N ARG A 549 16.50 -10.86 -12.32
CA ARG A 549 17.75 -11.63 -12.38
C ARG A 549 17.56 -13.13 -12.16
N GLN A 550 16.52 -13.55 -11.47
CA GLN A 550 16.31 -14.97 -11.14
C GLN A 550 15.22 -15.63 -11.99
N LYS A 551 15.40 -16.93 -12.26
CA LYS A 551 14.42 -17.79 -12.93
C LYS A 551 14.00 -18.88 -11.95
N PHE A 552 12.73 -18.89 -11.53
CA PHE A 552 12.17 -19.88 -10.62
C PHE A 552 10.74 -20.23 -11.00
N VAL A 553 10.30 -21.42 -10.57
CA VAL A 553 8.94 -21.91 -10.81
C VAL A 553 7.94 -21.01 -10.08
N GLY A 554 6.87 -20.59 -10.76
CA GLY A 554 5.85 -19.71 -10.17
C GLY A 554 6.24 -18.23 -10.10
N ARG A 555 7.33 -17.80 -10.74
CA ARG A 555 7.74 -16.37 -10.79
C ARG A 555 6.61 -15.44 -11.25
N GLY A 556 5.82 -15.83 -12.24
CA GLY A 556 4.70 -15.01 -12.73
C GLY A 556 3.56 -14.89 -11.71
N LEU A 557 3.29 -15.95 -10.93
CA LEU A 557 2.32 -15.90 -9.82
C LEU A 557 2.86 -15.04 -8.67
N PHE A 558 4.15 -15.17 -8.36
CA PHE A 558 4.82 -14.34 -7.36
C PHE A 558 4.75 -12.85 -7.71
N GLU A 559 5.12 -12.49 -8.95
CA GLU A 559 5.01 -11.12 -9.45
C GLU A 559 3.56 -10.62 -9.45
N PHE A 560 2.61 -11.45 -9.87
CA PHE A 560 1.19 -11.10 -9.81
C PHE A 560 0.69 -10.84 -8.38
N ALA A 561 1.02 -11.74 -7.44
CA ALA A 561 0.64 -11.63 -6.03
C ALA A 561 1.18 -10.35 -5.40
N LEU A 562 2.42 -9.98 -5.71
CA LEU A 562 3.04 -8.73 -5.27
C LEU A 562 2.36 -7.50 -5.84
N MET A 563 2.04 -7.52 -7.14
CA MET A 563 1.36 -6.39 -7.78
C MET A 563 -0.09 -6.25 -7.32
N MET A 564 -0.71 -7.33 -6.83
CA MET A 564 -2.08 -7.30 -6.31
C MET A 564 -2.21 -6.37 -5.10
N SER A 565 -1.18 -6.22 -4.26
CA SER A 565 -1.23 -5.31 -3.10
C SER A 565 -1.44 -3.85 -3.50
N PHE A 566 -1.02 -3.46 -4.71
CA PHE A 566 -1.27 -2.12 -5.27
C PHE A 566 -2.74 -1.91 -5.68
N ALA A 567 -3.44 -2.99 -6.04
CA ALA A 567 -4.85 -2.92 -6.44
C ALA A 567 -5.82 -2.88 -5.24
N ILE A 568 -5.35 -3.20 -4.04
CA ILE A 568 -6.15 -3.14 -2.82
C ILE A 568 -6.23 -1.68 -2.34
N PRO A 569 -7.44 -1.10 -2.23
CA PRO A 569 -7.60 0.28 -1.76
C PRO A 569 -7.09 0.48 -0.33
N GLY A 570 -6.59 1.68 -0.03
CA GLY A 570 -6.01 1.99 1.27
C GLY A 570 -6.95 1.81 2.46
N THR A 571 -8.24 2.13 2.28
CA THR A 571 -9.27 1.92 3.31
C THR A 571 -9.55 0.44 3.57
N VAL A 572 -9.56 -0.39 2.51
CA VAL A 572 -9.67 -1.84 2.60
C VAL A 572 -8.47 -2.41 3.35
N ILE A 573 -7.25 -2.00 2.99
CA ILE A 573 -6.03 -2.40 3.70
C ILE A 573 -6.14 -2.02 5.19
N GLY A 574 -6.55 -0.79 5.49
CA GLY A 574 -6.71 -0.29 6.86
C GLY A 574 -7.63 -1.16 7.72
N ILE A 575 -8.86 -1.43 7.26
CA ILE A 575 -9.76 -2.35 8.00
C ILE A 575 -9.15 -3.73 8.11
N SER A 576 -8.65 -4.27 6.99
CA SER A 576 -8.15 -5.65 6.94
C SER A 576 -7.00 -5.88 7.93
N TYR A 577 -6.14 -4.86 8.12
CA TYR A 577 -5.06 -4.89 9.11
C TYR A 577 -5.58 -4.82 10.54
N ILE A 578 -6.57 -3.98 10.83
CA ILE A 578 -7.21 -3.95 12.15
C ILE A 578 -7.82 -5.32 12.44
N MET A 579 -8.60 -5.90 11.52
CA MET A 579 -9.23 -7.21 11.73
C MET A 579 -8.20 -8.33 11.93
N ALA A 580 -7.08 -8.29 11.21
CA ALA A 580 -6.06 -9.33 11.29
C ALA A 580 -5.10 -9.21 12.48
N PHE A 581 -4.83 -7.99 12.94
CA PHE A 581 -3.79 -7.70 13.92
C PHE A 581 -4.31 -7.02 15.20
N ASN A 582 -5.62 -7.06 15.46
CA ASN A 582 -6.23 -6.62 16.72
C ASN A 582 -6.30 -7.72 17.78
N LEU A 583 -6.21 -8.99 17.37
CA LEU A 583 -6.24 -10.15 18.25
C LEU A 583 -5.00 -11.04 18.03
N PRO A 584 -4.68 -11.98 18.95
CA PRO A 584 -3.67 -13.02 18.72
C PRO A 584 -3.94 -13.76 17.39
N PRO A 585 -2.91 -14.23 16.66
CA PRO A 585 -1.54 -14.44 17.10
C PRO A 585 -0.61 -13.23 17.09
N LEU A 586 -0.85 -12.26 16.21
CA LEU A 586 0.01 -11.10 16.03
C LEU A 586 -0.79 -9.85 16.31
N GLU A 587 -0.74 -9.38 17.55
CA GLU A 587 -1.41 -8.15 17.91
C GLU A 587 -0.44 -6.98 17.63
N MET A 588 -0.77 -6.15 16.64
CA MET A 588 -0.01 -4.93 16.29
C MET A 588 -0.83 -3.65 16.48
N THR A 589 -2.14 -3.79 16.70
CA THR A 589 -3.06 -2.66 16.90
C THR A 589 -2.64 -1.85 18.12
N GLY A 590 -2.78 -0.52 18.02
CA GLY A 590 -2.32 0.41 19.05
C GLY A 590 -0.81 0.72 19.02
N THR A 591 -0.03 0.18 18.07
CA THR A 591 1.41 0.45 17.94
C THR A 591 1.77 1.06 16.58
N ALA A 592 2.92 1.73 16.47
CA ALA A 592 3.42 2.25 15.19
C ALA A 592 3.76 1.12 14.18
N LEU A 593 3.97 -0.12 14.65
CA LEU A 593 4.37 -1.26 13.81
C LEU A 593 3.32 -1.58 12.74
N ILE A 594 2.03 -1.49 13.08
CA ILE A 594 0.94 -1.77 12.13
C ILE A 594 0.97 -0.80 10.94
N LEU A 595 1.27 0.47 11.21
CA LEU A 595 1.38 1.52 10.19
C LEU A 595 2.63 1.32 9.33
N VAL A 596 3.77 1.03 9.95
CA VAL A 596 5.02 0.74 9.24
C VAL A 596 4.85 -0.46 8.30
N ALA A 597 4.28 -1.56 8.80
CA ALA A 597 4.02 -2.73 7.98
C ALA A 597 3.05 -2.40 6.83
N CYS A 598 1.97 -1.67 7.10
CA CYS A 598 1.04 -1.22 6.07
C CYS A 598 1.73 -0.41 4.98
N PHE A 599 2.56 0.58 5.34
CA PHE A 599 3.28 1.40 4.36
C PHE A 599 4.28 0.58 3.53
N VAL A 600 5.00 -0.34 4.16
CA VAL A 600 5.98 -1.20 3.47
C VAL A 600 5.30 -2.04 2.40
N PHE A 601 4.28 -2.84 2.74
CA PHE A 601 3.70 -3.79 1.80
C PHE A 601 2.73 -3.16 0.79
N ARG A 602 2.07 -2.06 1.16
CA ARG A 602 1.23 -1.29 0.24
C ARG A 602 2.06 -0.56 -0.81
N ASN A 603 3.19 0.04 -0.44
CA ASN A 603 4.00 0.86 -1.35
C ASN A 603 5.15 0.08 -2.00
N MET A 604 5.43 -1.15 -1.57
CA MET A 604 6.44 -2.03 -2.16
C MET A 604 6.35 -2.13 -3.70
N PRO A 605 5.18 -2.25 -4.35
CA PRO A 605 5.08 -2.35 -5.82
C PRO A 605 5.68 -1.15 -6.57
N VAL A 606 5.71 0.04 -5.95
CA VAL A 606 6.38 1.21 -6.51
C VAL A 606 7.89 0.99 -6.57
N GLY A 607 8.49 0.51 -5.47
CA GLY A 607 9.90 0.14 -5.41
C GLY A 607 10.25 -1.03 -6.34
N VAL A 608 9.36 -2.00 -6.49
CA VAL A 608 9.54 -3.12 -7.43
C VAL A 608 9.60 -2.62 -8.87
N ARG A 609 8.64 -1.79 -9.31
CA ARG A 609 8.63 -1.27 -10.70
C ARG A 609 9.84 -0.40 -11.00
N GLY A 610 10.21 0.50 -10.08
CA GLY A 610 11.41 1.33 -10.22
C GLY A 610 12.67 0.47 -10.30
N GLY A 611 12.80 -0.52 -9.42
CA GLY A 611 13.92 -1.46 -9.42
C GLY A 611 13.99 -2.33 -10.68
N VAL A 612 12.84 -2.81 -11.18
CA VAL A 612 12.77 -3.60 -12.43
C VAL A 612 13.24 -2.77 -13.61
N ALA A 613 12.76 -1.53 -13.73
CA ALA A 613 13.17 -0.62 -14.79
C ALA A 613 14.67 -0.36 -14.76
N ALA A 614 15.23 0.00 -13.60
CA ALA A 614 16.66 0.28 -13.46
C ALA A 614 17.53 -0.98 -13.71
N MET A 615 17.16 -2.14 -13.14
CA MET A 615 17.93 -3.38 -13.32
C MET A 615 17.82 -3.96 -14.72
N SER A 616 16.75 -3.68 -15.46
CA SER A 616 16.58 -4.13 -16.85
C SER A 616 17.55 -3.47 -17.83
N GLN A 617 18.08 -2.29 -17.48
CA GLN A 617 19.07 -1.56 -18.27
C GLN A 617 20.50 -2.10 -18.08
N LEU A 618 20.75 -2.82 -17.00
CA LEU A 618 22.06 -3.41 -16.69
C LEU A 618 22.19 -4.78 -17.34
N ASP A 619 23.31 -5.05 -18.02
CA ASP A 619 23.56 -6.34 -18.67
C ASP A 619 23.64 -7.50 -17.66
N LYS A 620 23.22 -8.70 -18.07
CA LYS A 620 23.27 -9.91 -17.22
C LYS A 620 24.67 -10.52 -17.10
N SER A 621 25.54 -10.25 -18.07
CA SER A 621 26.93 -10.71 -18.07
C SER A 621 27.71 -10.24 -16.82
N LEU A 622 27.32 -9.12 -16.21
CA LEU A 622 27.92 -8.63 -14.97
C LEU A 622 27.70 -9.59 -13.79
N ASP A 623 26.51 -10.20 -13.72
CA ASP A 623 26.16 -11.17 -12.69
C ASP A 623 26.94 -12.47 -12.92
N GLU A 624 26.99 -12.93 -14.18
CA GLU A 624 27.68 -14.15 -14.60
C GLU A 624 29.20 -14.05 -14.38
N ALA A 625 29.80 -12.89 -14.67
CA ALA A 625 31.21 -12.63 -14.40
C ALA A 625 31.51 -12.69 -12.91
N SER A 626 30.66 -12.08 -12.07
CA SER A 626 30.81 -12.12 -10.62
C SER A 626 30.70 -13.55 -10.07
N LEU A 627 29.74 -14.34 -10.55
CA LEU A 627 29.52 -15.72 -10.11
C LEU A 627 30.68 -16.64 -10.56
N THR A 628 31.25 -16.41 -11.75
CA THR A 628 32.42 -17.15 -12.26
C THR A 628 33.67 -16.92 -11.39
N LEU A 629 33.80 -15.71 -10.83
CA LEU A 629 34.84 -15.37 -9.83
C LEU A 629 34.55 -15.91 -8.42
N ARG A 630 33.60 -16.85 -8.29
CA ARG A 630 33.17 -17.48 -7.01
C ARG A 630 32.58 -16.51 -5.99
N ALA A 631 32.04 -15.37 -6.43
CA ALA A 631 31.19 -14.56 -5.57
C ALA A 631 29.83 -15.26 -5.34
N ASP A 632 29.21 -15.02 -4.18
CA ASP A 632 27.82 -15.41 -3.95
C ASP A 632 26.86 -14.31 -4.41
N SER A 633 25.58 -14.65 -4.60
CA SER A 633 24.56 -13.68 -5.07
C SER A 633 24.47 -12.45 -4.16
N LEU A 634 24.64 -12.61 -2.83
CA LEU A 634 24.63 -11.48 -1.90
C LEU A 634 25.79 -10.51 -2.18
N ARG A 635 27.00 -11.02 -2.43
CA ARG A 635 28.16 -10.20 -2.78
C ARG A 635 27.99 -9.57 -4.16
N THR A 636 27.42 -10.27 -5.14
CA THR A 636 27.11 -9.70 -6.47
C THR A 636 26.14 -8.52 -6.34
N ILE A 637 25.05 -8.68 -5.58
CA ILE A 637 24.09 -7.59 -5.33
C ILE A 637 24.78 -6.40 -4.67
N ARG A 638 25.51 -6.63 -3.57
CA ARG A 638 26.09 -5.56 -2.76
C ARG A 638 27.24 -4.83 -3.46
N LYS A 639 28.09 -5.54 -4.21
CA LYS A 639 29.33 -4.99 -4.78
C LYS A 639 29.25 -4.64 -6.25
N VAL A 640 28.29 -5.20 -7.00
CA VAL A 640 28.16 -4.97 -8.45
C VAL A 640 26.86 -4.25 -8.76
N ILE A 641 25.72 -4.86 -8.41
CA ILE A 641 24.40 -4.33 -8.83
C ILE A 641 24.07 -3.03 -8.11
N LEU A 642 24.11 -3.01 -6.77
CA LEU A 642 23.68 -1.85 -5.98
C LEU A 642 24.51 -0.58 -6.28
N PRO A 643 25.84 -0.63 -6.45
CA PRO A 643 26.62 0.54 -6.87
C PRO A 643 26.27 1.06 -8.26
N LEU A 644 25.87 0.18 -9.19
CA LEU A 644 25.46 0.57 -10.55
C LEU A 644 24.03 1.13 -10.62
N LEU A 645 23.23 0.94 -9.58
CA LEU A 645 21.87 1.49 -9.44
C LEU A 645 21.85 2.88 -8.79
N ARG A 646 23.00 3.41 -8.36
CA ARG A 646 23.10 4.71 -7.67
C ARG A 646 22.93 5.90 -8.59
#